data_AF-A0A5A7PK86-F1
#
_entry.id   AF-A0A5A7PK86-F1
#
_cell.length_a   1.000
_cell.length_b   1.000
_cell.length_c   1.000
_cell.angle_alpha   90.00
_cell.angle_beta   90.00
_cell.angle_gamma   90.00
#
_symmetry.space_group_name_H-M   'P 1'
#
loop_
_entity.id
_entity.type
_entity.pdbx_description
1 polymer ?
#
loop_
_entity_poly.entity_id
_entity_poly.type
_entity_poly.pdbx_seq_one_letter_code
_entity_poly.pdbx_strand_id
1 'polypeptide(L)'
;MREPDNDTHAPPQSLLERLKDYGQEDAFALWEELSPEERDILIKDLESLDLSRVDRIIRCSFRSQGLPVATIEPIPESNVSTVEKRTMEERERWWKMGMKAISDGKLGVLLLSGGQGTRLGSSDPKGCFNIGLPSGKSLFQLQAERILCLQRLAAQSVNEASVSITPIHWYIMTSPFTDEPTRKFFERRKYFGLEEDQVTFFQQGTIPCVSRDGRFIMETPYRVAKSPDGNGGVYSALKTSRLLEDMAMRGIKYLDCYGVDNALVRVGDPTFLGYFIDKGVPAAAKVVRKAYPQEQVGVFVQRGKGGPISVVEYSELDSSLASAINQETGRLRFCWSNVCLHMFTLDFLNQVANGLEKDSIYHLAEKNIPSIHGHTVGFKLEQFIFDAFPYAPSTALFEVLREEEFAPVKNTNGSNFDTPDSARLLVLRLHARWVVAAGGFLTHSVPLYATGLEVSPLCSYAGENLEAICRGRTFHAPYISVIPAAAFLFLSGTSSLTQKVRNVFLPQHISSLSSPKPMGLMIRHFSQPAPLDDEDEEIEIDQKRLPTDYDPSNFDPTEHRSPPSQRVWKLVDEISGLTLIEAAELSSIMMRKLMMKEMPVIGIMKPGSVGPTAAGAGPTAAKEEKKPEKTAFELKMESFDAGSKLKVIKEIRSFTELGLKEAKDLVEKTPAVIKKGVSKEEAEKIIEKMKAVGANVVME
;
A
#
# COMPACT_ATOMS: atom_id res chain seq x y z
N MET A 1 45.00 -23.08 49.78
CA MET A 1 43.89 -23.59 48.94
C MET A 1 42.65 -22.84 49.35
N ARG A 2 42.26 -21.81 48.58
CA ARG A 2 40.87 -21.33 48.62
C ARG A 2 40.11 -22.26 47.68
N GLU A 3 39.00 -22.82 48.15
CA GLU A 3 38.06 -23.53 47.29
C GLU A 3 37.61 -22.58 46.16
N PRO A 4 37.43 -23.08 44.93
CA PRO A 4 36.74 -22.31 43.91
C PRO A 4 35.28 -22.16 44.35
N ASP A 5 34.80 -20.91 44.40
CA ASP A 5 33.43 -20.56 44.79
C ASP A 5 32.40 -21.44 44.05
N ASN A 6 31.53 -22.07 44.83
CA ASN A 6 30.49 -22.99 44.41
C ASN A 6 29.22 -22.26 43.90
N ASP A 7 29.37 -21.03 43.41
CA ASP A 7 28.27 -20.07 43.18
C ASP A 7 27.81 -20.00 41.70
N THR A 8 28.40 -20.79 40.79
CA THR A 8 28.15 -20.70 39.34
C THR A 8 27.03 -21.60 38.80
N HIS A 9 26.34 -22.36 39.67
CA HIS A 9 25.29 -23.29 39.23
C HIS A 9 23.87 -22.74 39.35
N ALA A 10 23.57 -21.91 40.36
CA ALA A 10 22.23 -21.37 40.54
C ALA A 10 22.01 -20.08 39.71
N PRO A 11 20.77 -19.75 39.30
CA PRO A 11 20.46 -18.47 38.70
C PRO A 11 20.74 -17.33 39.68
N PRO A 12 21.13 -16.13 39.22
CA PRO A 12 21.38 -14.99 40.10
C PRO A 12 20.15 -14.70 40.98
N GLN A 13 20.30 -14.92 42.29
CA GLN A 13 19.16 -14.94 43.23
C GLN A 13 18.36 -13.63 43.19
N SER A 14 19.04 -12.49 43.08
CA SER A 14 18.40 -11.17 43.00
C SER A 14 17.54 -10.99 41.74
N LEU A 15 17.98 -11.53 40.59
CA LEU A 15 17.21 -11.47 39.34
C LEU A 15 16.03 -12.44 39.37
N LEU A 16 16.23 -13.65 39.91
CA LEU A 16 15.16 -14.62 40.12
C LEU A 16 14.06 -14.07 41.04
N GLU A 17 14.43 -13.47 42.17
CA GLU A 17 13.48 -12.83 43.09
C GLU A 17 12.71 -11.70 42.41
N ARG A 18 13.41 -10.83 41.65
CA ARG A 18 12.75 -9.79 40.86
C ARG A 18 11.76 -10.34 39.84
N LEU A 19 12.07 -11.45 39.16
CA LEU A 19 11.13 -12.07 38.21
C LEU A 19 9.91 -12.66 38.93
N LYS A 20 10.09 -13.27 40.10
CA LYS A 20 8.99 -13.78 40.93
C LYS A 20 8.00 -12.69 41.32
N ASP A 21 8.47 -11.48 41.62
CA ASP A 21 7.60 -10.34 41.93
C ASP A 21 6.63 -9.99 40.78
N TYR A 22 6.96 -10.40 39.55
CA TYR A 22 6.14 -10.21 38.35
C TYR A 22 5.56 -11.51 37.78
N GLY A 23 5.76 -12.66 38.45
CA GLY A 23 5.29 -13.98 37.98
C GLY A 23 5.99 -14.46 36.70
N GLN A 24 7.26 -14.12 36.52
CA GLN A 24 8.08 -14.42 35.33
C GLN A 24 9.27 -15.34 35.62
N GLU A 25 9.28 -16.01 36.77
CA GLU A 25 10.37 -16.90 37.19
C GLU A 25 10.59 -18.11 36.27
N ASP A 26 9.57 -18.49 35.51
CA ASP A 26 9.63 -19.57 34.51
C ASP A 26 10.64 -19.28 33.40
N ALA A 27 11.09 -18.03 33.23
CA ALA A 27 12.19 -17.70 32.33
C ALA A 27 13.49 -18.45 32.66
N PHE A 28 13.67 -18.91 33.90
CA PHE A 28 14.79 -19.74 34.34
C PHE A 28 14.49 -21.25 34.37
N ALA A 29 13.36 -21.71 33.85
CA ALA A 29 12.93 -23.11 33.96
C ALA A 29 13.96 -24.12 33.40
N LEU A 30 14.75 -23.73 32.40
CA LEU A 30 15.76 -24.57 31.75
C LEU A 30 17.20 -24.23 32.17
N TRP A 31 17.41 -23.46 33.25
CA TRP A 31 18.72 -22.94 33.65
C TRP A 31 19.81 -24.01 33.82
N GLU A 32 19.45 -25.15 34.42
CA GLU A 32 20.39 -26.26 34.64
C GLU A 32 20.87 -26.92 33.35
N GLU A 33 20.10 -26.79 32.25
CA GLU A 33 20.43 -27.33 30.94
C GLU A 33 21.33 -26.38 30.12
N LEU A 34 21.48 -25.12 30.55
CA LEU A 34 22.25 -24.10 29.83
C LEU A 34 23.75 -24.21 30.08
N SER A 35 24.53 -24.01 29.02
CA SER A 35 25.96 -23.74 29.12
C SER A 35 26.24 -22.41 29.83
N PRO A 36 27.45 -22.20 30.39
CA PRO A 36 27.83 -20.91 31.00
C PRO A 36 27.62 -19.71 30.07
N GLU A 37 27.90 -19.85 28.78
CA GLU A 37 27.71 -18.79 27.79
C GLU A 37 26.22 -18.47 27.55
N GLU A 38 25.37 -19.50 27.49
CA GLU A 38 23.92 -19.32 27.35
C GLU A 38 23.30 -18.69 28.60
N ARG A 39 23.78 -19.05 29.80
CA ARG A 39 23.40 -18.42 31.07
C ARG A 39 23.66 -16.92 31.06
N ASP A 40 24.86 -16.51 30.61
CA ASP A 40 25.22 -15.09 30.48
C ASP A 40 24.33 -14.35 29.48
N ILE A 41 23.95 -14.99 28.38
CA ILE A 41 23.03 -14.41 27.39
C ILE A 41 21.64 -14.21 28.00
N LEU A 42 21.12 -15.22 28.70
CA LEU A 42 19.81 -15.15 29.35
C LEU A 42 19.75 -14.04 30.41
N ILE A 43 20.78 -13.95 31.26
CA ILE A 43 20.87 -12.88 32.26
C ILE A 43 20.81 -11.51 31.59
N LYS A 44 21.66 -11.27 30.59
CA LYS A 44 21.70 -9.98 29.87
C LYS A 44 20.37 -9.68 29.17
N ASP A 45 19.73 -10.70 28.60
CA ASP A 45 18.45 -10.55 27.91
C ASP A 45 17.32 -10.12 28.87
N LEU A 46 17.28 -10.71 30.07
CA LEU A 46 16.31 -10.40 31.11
C LEU A 46 16.60 -9.07 31.81
N GLU A 47 17.87 -8.76 32.10
CA GLU A 47 18.28 -7.48 32.69
C GLU A 47 18.01 -6.29 31.78
N SER A 48 17.98 -6.51 30.46
CA SER A 48 17.60 -5.46 29.49
C SER A 48 16.12 -5.06 29.56
N LEU A 49 15.27 -5.85 30.22
CA LEU A 49 13.85 -5.59 30.33
C LEU A 49 13.53 -4.68 31.52
N ASP A 50 12.81 -3.60 31.25
CA ASP A 50 12.10 -2.87 32.31
C ASP A 50 10.88 -3.68 32.76
N LEU A 51 11.10 -4.63 33.67
CA LEU A 51 10.08 -5.55 34.16
C LEU A 51 8.87 -4.82 34.76
N SER A 52 9.08 -3.69 35.45
CA SER A 52 7.99 -2.90 36.02
C SER A 52 7.11 -2.30 34.93
N ARG A 53 7.71 -1.79 33.85
CA ARG A 53 6.96 -1.25 32.71
C ARG A 53 6.26 -2.35 31.93
N VAL A 54 6.96 -3.47 31.67
CA VAL A 54 6.41 -4.61 30.93
C VAL A 54 5.22 -5.24 31.66
N ASP A 55 5.32 -5.47 32.97
CA ASP A 55 4.21 -5.99 33.79
C ASP A 55 3.01 -5.05 33.77
N ARG A 56 3.23 -3.73 33.88
CA ARG A 56 2.16 -2.72 33.77
C ARG A 56 1.45 -2.83 32.42
N ILE A 57 2.21 -2.94 31.33
CA ILE A 57 1.65 -3.09 29.98
C ILE A 57 0.81 -4.38 29.87
N ILE A 58 1.34 -5.51 30.30
CA ILE A 58 0.62 -6.80 30.28
C ILE A 58 -0.68 -6.67 31.06
N ARG A 59 -0.63 -6.23 32.32
CA ARG A 59 -1.81 -6.11 33.18
C ARG A 59 -2.87 -5.15 32.62
N CYS A 60 -2.46 -3.98 32.12
CA CYS A 60 -3.39 -3.02 31.52
C CYS A 60 -4.05 -3.57 30.25
N SER A 61 -3.27 -4.22 29.38
CA SER A 61 -3.74 -4.76 28.10
C SER A 61 -4.69 -5.95 28.27
N PHE A 62 -4.42 -6.84 29.23
CA PHE A 62 -5.34 -7.93 29.55
C PHE A 62 -6.63 -7.42 30.21
N ARG A 63 -6.54 -6.38 31.04
CA ARG A 63 -7.72 -5.77 31.66
C ARG A 63 -8.62 -5.08 30.63
N SER A 64 -8.05 -4.46 29.59
CA SER A 64 -8.83 -3.75 28.58
C SER A 64 -9.71 -4.67 27.73
N GLN A 65 -9.32 -5.92 27.49
CA GLN A 65 -10.15 -6.89 26.75
C GLN A 65 -11.50 -7.20 27.42
N GLY A 66 -11.61 -7.05 28.73
CA GLY A 66 -12.83 -7.35 29.49
C GLY A 66 -13.78 -6.16 29.67
N LEU A 67 -13.41 -4.97 29.19
CA LEU A 67 -14.19 -3.76 29.42
C LEU A 67 -15.25 -3.57 28.31
N PRO A 68 -16.47 -3.11 28.67
CA PRO A 68 -17.47 -2.72 27.68
C PRO A 68 -16.91 -1.62 26.79
N VAL A 69 -16.80 -1.90 25.49
CA VAL A 69 -16.34 -0.93 24.52
C VAL A 69 -17.51 0.02 24.20
N ALA A 70 -17.25 1.33 24.27
CA ALA A 70 -18.25 2.34 23.91
C ALA A 70 -18.77 2.10 22.49
N THR A 71 -20.09 2.29 22.30
CA THR A 71 -20.75 2.17 20.99
C THR A 71 -20.05 3.01 19.95
N ILE A 72 -19.83 2.45 18.76
CA ILE A 72 -19.22 3.16 17.65
C ILE A 72 -20.28 3.82 16.77
N GLU A 73 -20.03 5.05 16.38
CA GLU A 73 -20.83 5.82 15.43
C GLU A 73 -19.98 6.16 14.20
N PRO A 74 -20.56 6.18 12.99
CA PRO A 74 -19.81 6.59 11.80
C PRO A 74 -19.50 8.09 11.87
N ILE A 75 -18.38 8.50 11.27
CA ILE A 75 -18.09 9.93 11.10
C ILE A 75 -18.99 10.50 9.99
N PRO A 76 -19.81 11.53 10.28
CA PRO A 76 -20.64 12.17 9.27
C PRO A 76 -19.81 12.80 8.15
N GLU A 77 -20.29 12.77 6.90
CA GLU A 77 -19.59 13.43 5.78
C GLU A 77 -19.41 14.94 6.01
N SER A 78 -20.25 15.59 6.82
CA SER A 78 -20.10 17.00 7.21
C SER A 78 -18.84 17.28 8.01
N ASN A 79 -18.26 16.26 8.65
CA ASN A 79 -17.08 16.38 9.50
C ASN A 79 -15.79 16.03 8.74
N VAL A 80 -15.90 15.73 7.44
CA VAL A 80 -14.79 15.39 6.57
C VAL A 80 -14.71 16.44 5.46
N SER A 81 -13.52 16.97 5.20
CA SER A 81 -13.30 17.73 3.98
C SER A 81 -13.32 16.73 2.81
N THR A 82 -14.43 16.66 2.06
CA THR A 82 -14.57 15.72 0.94
C THR A 82 -14.04 16.30 -0.36
N VAL A 83 -13.53 15.46 -1.26
CA VAL A 83 -12.93 15.90 -2.53
C VAL A 83 -13.94 16.70 -3.36
N GLU A 84 -15.21 16.28 -3.39
CA GLU A 84 -16.25 16.91 -4.22
C GLU A 84 -16.70 18.29 -3.70
N LYS A 85 -16.52 18.58 -2.40
CA LYS A 85 -16.98 19.83 -1.79
C LYS A 85 -15.92 20.94 -1.78
N ARG A 86 -14.66 20.61 -2.05
CA ARG A 86 -13.55 21.57 -2.00
C ARG A 86 -13.57 22.51 -3.20
N THR A 87 -13.59 23.81 -2.95
CA THR A 87 -13.49 24.80 -4.02
C THR A 87 -12.06 24.93 -4.55
N MET A 88 -11.87 25.61 -5.68
CA MET A 88 -10.52 25.93 -6.18
C MET A 88 -9.80 26.90 -5.23
N GLU A 89 -10.54 27.86 -4.69
CA GLU A 89 -10.03 28.89 -3.78
C GLU A 89 -9.57 28.28 -2.44
N GLU A 90 -10.32 27.32 -1.89
CA GLU A 90 -9.91 26.59 -0.68
C GLU A 90 -8.61 25.83 -0.91
N ARG A 91 -8.52 25.09 -2.02
CA ARG A 91 -7.31 24.32 -2.38
C ARG A 91 -6.11 25.22 -2.55
N GLU A 92 -6.26 26.34 -3.27
CA GLU A 92 -5.17 27.28 -3.49
C GLU A 92 -4.75 27.97 -2.19
N ARG A 93 -5.71 28.35 -1.34
CA ARG A 93 -5.44 28.91 -0.01
C ARG A 93 -4.64 27.94 0.84
N TRP A 94 -5.08 26.70 0.97
CA TRP A 94 -4.37 25.69 1.75
C TRP A 94 -2.99 25.40 1.16
N TRP A 95 -2.89 25.25 -0.16
CA TRP A 95 -1.60 25.07 -0.82
C TRP A 95 -0.61 26.20 -0.48
N LYS A 96 -1.04 27.47 -0.56
CA LYS A 96 -0.20 28.64 -0.19
C LYS A 96 0.20 28.61 1.28
N MET A 97 -0.74 28.29 2.19
CA MET A 97 -0.46 28.19 3.62
C MET A 97 0.55 27.09 3.94
N GLY A 98 0.40 25.92 3.33
CA GLY A 98 1.33 24.80 3.51
C GLY A 98 2.71 25.08 2.93
N MET A 99 2.77 25.62 1.71
CA MET A 99 4.04 26.03 1.10
C MET A 99 4.79 27.06 1.95
N LYS A 100 4.07 28.04 2.51
CA LYS A 100 4.65 28.99 3.46
C LYS A 100 5.17 28.30 4.72
N ALA A 101 4.42 27.37 5.29
CA ALA A 101 4.86 26.66 6.49
C ALA A 101 6.12 25.81 6.23
N ILE A 102 6.23 25.22 5.03
CA ILE A 102 7.42 24.48 4.59
C ILE A 102 8.62 25.41 4.42
N SER A 103 8.45 26.54 3.72
CA SER A 103 9.55 27.50 3.53
C SER A 103 10.02 28.13 4.84
N ASP A 104 9.10 28.36 5.79
CA ASP A 104 9.40 28.80 7.16
C ASP A 104 10.10 27.71 8.02
N GLY A 105 10.32 26.50 7.50
CA GLY A 105 10.99 25.40 8.23
C GLY A 105 10.14 24.73 9.31
N LYS A 106 8.81 24.88 9.25
CA LYS A 106 7.90 24.39 10.31
C LYS A 106 7.46 22.94 10.13
N LEU A 107 7.75 22.32 9.00
CA LEU A 107 7.36 20.94 8.69
C LEU A 107 8.56 20.00 8.90
N GLY A 108 8.35 18.95 9.69
CA GLY A 108 9.14 17.72 9.65
C GLY A 108 8.30 16.58 9.08
N VAL A 109 8.95 15.52 8.61
CA VAL A 109 8.27 14.31 8.16
C VAL A 109 8.78 13.09 8.93
N LEU A 110 7.86 12.22 9.36
CA LEU A 110 8.14 11.05 10.18
C LEU A 110 7.70 9.78 9.45
N LEU A 111 8.66 8.93 9.17
CA LEU A 111 8.47 7.68 8.45
C LEU A 111 8.45 6.49 9.41
N LEU A 112 7.38 5.70 9.34
CA LEU A 112 7.24 4.43 10.04
C LEU A 112 7.83 3.30 9.18
N SER A 113 9.08 2.89 9.45
CA SER A 113 9.83 1.88 8.69
C SER A 113 10.38 0.75 9.57
N GLY A 114 9.68 0.40 10.66
CA GLY A 114 10.04 -0.72 11.52
C GLY A 114 9.78 -2.11 10.92
N GLY A 115 8.90 -2.19 9.91
CA GLY A 115 8.50 -3.45 9.28
C GLY A 115 9.51 -4.00 8.28
N GLN A 116 9.80 -5.30 8.39
CA GLN A 116 10.58 -6.03 7.38
C GLN A 116 9.74 -6.36 6.13
N GLY A 117 10.42 -6.56 5.00
CA GLY A 117 9.82 -6.99 3.72
C GLY A 117 9.49 -8.49 3.63
N THR A 118 9.42 -9.23 4.73
CA THR A 118 9.32 -10.70 4.73
C THR A 118 8.09 -11.22 4.00
N ARG A 119 6.92 -10.56 4.16
CA ARG A 119 5.71 -10.87 3.39
C ARG A 119 5.83 -10.63 1.88
N LEU A 120 6.86 -9.90 1.45
CA LEU A 120 7.19 -9.67 0.04
C LEU A 120 8.27 -10.63 -0.47
N GLY A 121 8.71 -11.60 0.35
CA GLY A 121 9.81 -12.51 0.03
C GLY A 121 11.20 -11.86 0.11
N SER A 122 11.34 -10.73 0.80
CA SER A 122 12.62 -10.02 0.98
C SER A 122 13.05 -10.03 2.46
N SER A 123 14.34 -10.25 2.69
CA SER A 123 14.97 -10.07 4.01
C SER A 123 15.28 -8.61 4.34
N ASP A 124 15.22 -7.72 3.34
CA ASP A 124 15.56 -6.31 3.50
C ASP A 124 14.40 -5.51 4.14
N PRO A 125 14.71 -4.33 4.73
CA PRO A 125 13.68 -3.38 5.12
C PRO A 125 12.76 -3.04 3.95
N LYS A 126 11.46 -2.91 4.20
CA LYS A 126 10.47 -2.72 3.14
C LYS A 126 10.75 -1.48 2.27
N GLY A 127 11.30 -0.39 2.83
CA GLY A 127 11.67 0.80 2.07
C GLY A 127 12.75 0.59 1.00
N CYS A 128 13.56 -0.47 1.12
CA CYS A 128 14.55 -0.87 0.11
C CYS A 128 13.89 -1.54 -1.11
N PHE A 129 12.64 -1.96 -0.99
CA PHE A 129 11.95 -2.75 -2.01
C PHE A 129 11.74 -1.96 -3.31
N ASN A 130 12.01 -2.60 -4.44
CA ASN A 130 11.74 -2.10 -5.78
C ASN A 130 10.49 -2.78 -6.32
N ILE A 131 9.43 -1.99 -6.55
CA ILE A 131 8.13 -2.48 -7.06
C ILE A 131 8.13 -2.75 -8.57
N GLY A 132 9.29 -2.66 -9.22
CA GLY A 132 9.45 -2.89 -10.66
C GLY A 132 9.07 -1.69 -11.52
N LEU A 133 9.18 -0.46 -10.99
CA LEU A 133 9.04 0.75 -11.81
C LEU A 133 10.15 0.81 -12.88
N PRO A 134 9.89 1.46 -14.03
CA PRO A 134 10.87 1.63 -15.11
C PRO A 134 12.26 2.15 -14.64
N SER A 135 12.29 3.06 -13.67
CA SER A 135 13.51 3.62 -13.09
C SER A 135 14.28 2.68 -12.16
N GLY A 136 13.65 1.60 -11.69
CA GLY A 136 14.21 0.69 -10.68
C GLY A 136 14.36 1.30 -9.28
N LYS A 137 13.73 2.45 -9.00
CA LYS A 137 13.81 3.13 -7.71
C LYS A 137 13.16 2.31 -6.59
N SER A 138 13.74 2.39 -5.40
CA SER A 138 13.13 1.87 -4.18
C SER A 138 12.08 2.83 -3.62
N LEU A 139 11.24 2.35 -2.71
CA LEU A 139 10.27 3.19 -2.00
C LEU A 139 10.95 4.36 -1.26
N PHE A 140 12.09 4.12 -0.59
CA PHE A 140 12.87 5.20 0.04
C PHE A 140 13.31 6.27 -0.96
N GLN A 141 13.77 5.87 -2.15
CA GLN A 141 14.22 6.84 -3.15
C GLN A 141 13.05 7.68 -3.69
N LEU A 142 11.88 7.07 -3.94
CA LEU A 142 10.69 7.81 -4.36
C LEU A 142 10.30 8.88 -3.33
N GLN A 143 10.33 8.53 -2.03
CA GLN A 143 9.99 9.43 -0.94
C GLN A 143 11.03 10.54 -0.76
N ALA A 144 12.33 10.22 -0.81
CA ALA A 144 13.40 11.21 -0.73
C ALA A 144 13.34 12.23 -1.87
N GLU A 145 13.08 11.77 -3.10
CA GLU A 145 12.94 12.65 -4.25
C GLU A 145 11.69 13.54 -4.19
N ARG A 146 10.60 13.09 -3.54
CA ARG A 146 9.43 13.93 -3.24
C ARG A 146 9.78 15.05 -2.26
N ILE A 147 10.54 14.75 -1.21
CA ILE A 147 11.04 15.76 -0.25
C ILE A 147 11.91 16.79 -0.97
N LEU A 148 12.87 16.35 -1.79
CA LEU A 148 13.73 17.25 -2.57
C LEU A 148 12.94 18.13 -3.53
N CYS A 149 11.92 17.59 -4.19
CA CYS A 149 11.04 18.36 -5.07
C CYS A 149 10.27 19.42 -4.28
N LEU A 150 9.66 19.03 -3.17
CA LEU A 150 8.87 19.92 -2.33
C LEU A 150 9.70 21.07 -1.74
N GLN A 151 10.92 20.79 -1.29
CA GLN A 151 11.87 21.82 -0.83
C GLN A 151 12.14 22.88 -1.91
N ARG A 152 12.29 22.46 -3.18
CA ARG A 152 12.49 23.38 -4.31
C ARG A 152 11.22 24.19 -4.60
N LEU A 153 10.06 23.54 -4.62
CA LEU A 153 8.77 24.21 -4.86
C LEU A 153 8.46 25.24 -3.78
N ALA A 154 8.71 24.91 -2.50
CA ALA A 154 8.51 25.83 -1.38
C ALA A 154 9.43 27.05 -1.50
N ALA A 155 10.71 26.86 -1.84
CA ALA A 155 11.65 27.96 -2.04
C ALA A 155 11.25 28.87 -3.22
N GLN A 156 10.66 28.32 -4.29
CA GLN A 156 10.15 29.09 -5.44
C GLN A 156 8.83 29.82 -5.15
N SER A 157 8.04 29.31 -4.21
CA SER A 157 6.72 29.88 -3.89
C SER A 157 6.79 31.17 -3.07
N VAL A 158 7.94 31.45 -2.44
CA VAL A 158 8.18 32.67 -1.66
C VAL A 158 8.88 33.69 -2.57
N ASN A 159 8.20 34.81 -2.87
CA ASN A 159 8.70 35.92 -3.70
C ASN A 159 9.81 36.75 -3.00
N GLU A 160 10.86 36.11 -2.50
CA GLU A 160 12.01 36.79 -1.90
C GLU A 160 13.28 36.63 -2.76
N ALA A 161 14.04 37.72 -2.87
CA ALA A 161 15.22 37.84 -3.72
C ALA A 161 16.37 36.90 -3.32
N SER A 162 16.31 36.26 -2.14
CA SER A 162 17.20 35.17 -1.75
C SER A 162 16.42 33.86 -1.60
N VAL A 163 16.45 33.04 -2.65
CA VAL A 163 15.86 31.70 -2.66
C VAL A 163 16.75 30.76 -1.82
N SER A 164 16.59 30.79 -0.50
CA SER A 164 17.21 29.81 0.40
C SER A 164 16.30 28.59 0.49
N ILE A 165 16.85 27.42 0.19
CA ILE A 165 16.11 26.15 0.34
C ILE A 165 16.15 25.75 1.81
N THR A 166 15.00 25.76 2.47
CA THR A 166 14.85 25.27 3.83
C THR A 166 14.70 23.74 3.82
N PRO A 167 15.54 22.98 4.55
CA PRO A 167 15.42 21.52 4.64
C PRO A 167 14.13 21.08 5.33
N ILE A 168 13.52 20.02 4.83
CA ILE A 168 12.47 19.27 5.53
C ILE A 168 13.15 18.10 6.23
N HIS A 169 13.19 18.13 7.56
CA HIS A 169 13.84 17.07 8.34
C HIS A 169 13.05 15.76 8.27
N TRP A 170 13.73 14.68 7.91
CA TRP A 170 13.17 13.34 7.75
C TRP A 170 13.57 12.42 8.90
N TYR A 171 12.63 12.14 9.78
CA TYR A 171 12.80 11.23 10.91
C TYR A 171 12.34 9.84 10.51
N ILE A 172 13.25 8.88 10.50
CA ILE A 172 12.98 7.52 10.04
C ILE A 172 13.01 6.58 11.24
N MET A 173 11.83 6.10 11.63
CA MET A 173 11.70 5.09 12.66
C MET A 173 11.98 3.69 12.08
N THR A 174 13.01 3.03 12.59
CA THR A 174 13.38 1.65 12.27
C THR A 174 13.00 0.72 13.42
N SER A 175 13.20 -0.58 13.25
CA SER A 175 13.20 -1.57 14.34
C SER A 175 14.61 -2.09 14.58
N PRO A 176 14.87 -2.81 15.69
CA PRO A 176 16.15 -3.47 15.90
C PRO A 176 16.58 -4.36 14.73
N PHE A 177 15.63 -4.89 13.97
CA PHE A 177 15.89 -5.77 12.83
C PHE A 177 16.05 -5.04 11.49
N THR A 178 15.68 -3.75 11.39
CA THR A 178 15.74 -2.98 10.13
C THR A 178 16.71 -1.81 10.18
N ASP A 179 17.20 -1.40 11.35
CA ASP A 179 18.02 -0.19 11.52
C ASP A 179 19.34 -0.23 10.74
N GLU A 180 20.23 -1.18 11.05
CA GLU A 180 21.54 -1.27 10.41
C GLU A 180 21.44 -1.45 8.88
N PRO A 181 20.59 -2.34 8.33
CA PRO A 181 20.39 -2.44 6.89
C PRO A 181 19.87 -1.15 6.25
N THR A 182 18.99 -0.41 6.95
CA THR A 182 18.44 0.86 6.44
C THR A 182 19.53 1.93 6.38
N ARG A 183 20.30 2.13 7.45
CA ARG A 183 21.41 3.11 7.48
C ARG A 183 22.41 2.85 6.37
N LYS A 184 22.88 1.61 6.25
CA LYS A 184 23.80 1.18 5.17
C LYS A 184 23.21 1.41 3.78
N PHE A 185 21.90 1.25 3.60
CA PHE A 185 21.22 1.52 2.33
C PHE A 185 21.27 3.01 1.98
N PHE A 186 21.00 3.89 2.94
CA PHE A 186 21.04 5.34 2.74
C PHE A 186 22.47 5.86 2.50
N GLU A 187 23.44 5.44 3.31
CA GLU A 187 24.85 5.80 3.15
C GLU A 187 25.37 5.43 1.75
N ARG A 188 25.13 4.18 1.32
CA ARG A 188 25.53 3.70 -0.02
C ARG A 188 24.88 4.50 -1.15
N ARG A 189 23.67 5.03 -0.92
CA ARG A 189 22.91 5.82 -1.88
C ARG A 189 23.11 7.33 -1.70
N LYS A 190 24.05 7.75 -0.85
CA LYS A 190 24.34 9.16 -0.53
C LYS A 190 23.06 9.92 -0.17
N TYR A 191 22.24 9.31 0.69
CA TYR A 191 20.97 9.86 1.18
C TYR A 191 20.02 10.32 0.05
N PHE A 192 20.14 9.72 -1.14
CA PHE A 192 19.35 10.03 -2.34
C PHE A 192 19.42 11.52 -2.77
N GLY A 193 20.48 12.23 -2.39
CA GLY A 193 20.68 13.65 -2.67
C GLY A 193 20.18 14.60 -1.58
N LEU A 194 19.62 14.08 -0.49
CA LEU A 194 19.46 14.83 0.75
C LEU A 194 20.85 14.98 1.42
N GLU A 195 21.10 16.12 2.04
CA GLU A 195 22.13 16.31 3.08
C GLU A 195 21.91 15.34 4.25
N GLU A 196 22.99 14.77 4.77
CA GLU A 196 22.98 13.73 5.81
C GLU A 196 22.36 14.20 7.13
N ASP A 197 22.60 15.46 7.53
CA ASP A 197 22.10 16.07 8.76
C ASP A 197 20.58 16.33 8.76
N GLN A 198 19.93 16.22 7.60
CA GLN A 198 18.48 16.31 7.49
C GLN A 198 17.77 14.97 7.67
N VAL A 199 18.50 13.85 7.73
CA VAL A 199 17.93 12.51 7.90
C VAL A 199 18.32 11.93 9.26
N THR A 200 17.33 11.74 10.13
CA THR A 200 17.53 11.24 11.50
C THR A 200 16.91 9.85 11.65
N PHE A 201 17.74 8.83 11.86
CA PHE A 201 17.28 7.47 12.14
C PHE A 201 17.18 7.22 13.64
N PHE A 202 16.08 6.61 14.07
CA PHE A 202 15.85 6.20 15.45
C PHE A 202 15.09 4.87 15.52
N GLN A 203 15.30 4.11 16.58
CA GLN A 203 14.74 2.76 16.71
C GLN A 203 13.52 2.77 17.62
N GLN A 204 12.46 2.06 17.22
CA GLN A 204 11.39 1.68 18.12
C GLN A 204 11.84 0.59 19.11
N GLY A 205 11.08 0.41 20.18
CA GLY A 205 11.34 -0.60 21.18
C GLY A 205 10.96 -2.01 20.73
N THR A 206 11.19 -2.95 21.63
CA THR A 206 10.62 -4.30 21.54
C THR A 206 9.97 -4.65 22.85
N ILE A 207 8.92 -5.48 22.79
CA ILE A 207 8.23 -5.99 23.96
C ILE A 207 8.25 -7.53 23.95
N PRO A 208 8.38 -8.18 25.12
CA PRO A 208 8.22 -9.62 25.22
C PRO A 208 6.87 -10.10 24.67
N CYS A 209 6.91 -11.20 23.92
CA CYS A 209 5.73 -11.98 23.60
C CYS A 209 5.28 -12.74 24.85
N VAL A 210 3.96 -12.86 25.05
CA VAL A 210 3.40 -13.48 26.25
C VAL A 210 2.41 -14.58 25.94
N SER A 211 2.30 -15.56 26.83
CA SER A 211 1.26 -16.58 26.81
C SER A 211 -0.11 -16.01 27.19
N ARG A 212 -1.16 -16.84 27.15
CA ARG A 212 -2.53 -16.42 27.51
C ARG A 212 -2.71 -16.04 28.98
N ASP A 213 -1.82 -16.49 29.84
CA ASP A 213 -1.74 -16.13 31.26
C ASP A 213 -0.73 -15.01 31.53
N GLY A 214 -0.12 -14.42 30.49
CA GLY A 214 0.75 -13.25 30.62
C GLY A 214 2.21 -13.56 30.94
N ARG A 215 2.64 -14.83 30.90
CA ARG A 215 4.05 -15.22 31.11
C ARG A 215 4.87 -15.05 29.84
N PHE A 216 6.16 -14.79 29.98
CA PHE A 216 7.07 -14.67 28.86
C PHE A 216 7.15 -15.96 28.05
N ILE A 217 7.06 -15.84 26.73
CA ILE A 217 7.36 -16.94 25.82
C ILE A 217 8.86 -16.93 25.55
N MET A 218 9.51 -18.07 25.77
CA MET A 218 10.93 -18.26 25.47
C MET A 218 11.10 -18.70 24.01
N GLU A 219 11.84 -17.92 23.21
CA GLU A 219 12.19 -18.26 21.82
C GLU A 219 13.21 -19.41 21.80
N THR A 220 14.19 -19.32 22.69
CA THR A 220 15.19 -20.36 22.97
C THR A 220 15.31 -20.53 24.49
N PRO A 221 15.94 -21.59 25.01
CA PRO A 221 16.12 -21.78 26.45
C PRO A 221 16.81 -20.59 27.16
N TYR A 222 17.49 -19.72 26.41
CA TYR A 222 18.26 -18.59 26.92
C TYR A 222 17.87 -17.24 26.28
N ARG A 223 16.73 -17.15 25.58
CA ARG A 223 16.21 -15.88 25.03
C ARG A 223 14.69 -15.78 25.10
N VAL A 224 14.22 -14.63 25.56
CA VAL A 224 12.79 -14.28 25.52
C VAL A 224 12.41 -13.93 24.09
N ALA A 225 11.29 -14.49 23.61
CA ALA A 225 10.71 -14.11 22.33
C ALA A 225 10.22 -12.65 22.42
N LYS A 226 10.75 -11.77 21.56
CA LYS A 226 10.39 -10.35 21.51
C LYS A 226 9.81 -9.98 20.16
N SER A 227 8.91 -9.01 20.13
CA SER A 227 8.43 -8.38 18.90
C SER A 227 8.60 -6.87 18.97
N PRO A 228 8.71 -6.18 17.81
CA PRO A 228 8.57 -4.73 17.79
C PRO A 228 7.25 -4.32 18.45
N ASP A 229 7.24 -3.19 19.13
CA ASP A 229 6.13 -2.73 19.99
C ASP A 229 5.00 -2.03 19.21
N GLY A 230 4.88 -2.34 17.92
CA GLY A 230 3.92 -1.75 16.98
C GLY A 230 4.37 -0.39 16.44
N ASN A 231 3.63 0.15 15.46
CA ASN A 231 3.97 1.46 14.89
C ASN A 231 3.67 2.63 15.84
N GLY A 232 2.87 2.42 16.88
CA GLY A 232 2.66 3.33 18.00
C GLY A 232 3.88 3.42 18.95
N GLY A 233 4.82 2.48 18.87
CA GLY A 233 6.13 2.60 19.54
C GLY A 233 6.90 3.88 19.20
N VAL A 234 6.51 4.56 18.12
CA VAL A 234 6.99 5.90 17.74
C VAL A 234 6.94 6.90 18.90
N TYR A 235 5.88 6.90 19.71
CA TYR A 235 5.71 7.90 20.77
C TYR A 235 6.77 7.74 21.87
N SER A 236 6.99 6.49 22.30
CA SER A 236 8.03 6.17 23.28
C SER A 236 9.41 6.43 22.69
N ALA A 237 9.65 6.00 21.44
CA ALA A 237 10.93 6.14 20.76
C ALA A 237 11.36 7.59 20.54
N LEU A 238 10.41 8.48 20.17
CA LEU A 238 10.67 9.92 20.05
C LEU A 238 11.09 10.53 21.39
N LYS A 239 10.43 10.13 22.48
CA LYS A 239 10.70 10.64 23.83
C LYS A 239 12.04 10.14 24.39
N THR A 240 12.30 8.84 24.29
CA THR A 240 13.55 8.25 24.79
C THR A 240 14.77 8.74 24.00
N SER A 241 14.59 9.01 22.71
CA SER A 241 15.64 9.56 21.82
C SER A 241 15.75 11.09 21.88
N ARG A 242 14.96 11.78 22.70
CA ARG A 242 14.90 13.25 22.82
C ARG A 242 14.68 13.98 21.49
N LEU A 243 13.92 13.35 20.60
CA LEU A 243 13.67 13.89 19.26
C LEU A 243 12.56 14.94 19.25
N LEU A 244 11.68 14.95 20.25
CA LEU A 244 10.70 16.03 20.40
C LEU A 244 11.39 17.36 20.71
N GLU A 245 12.43 17.33 21.53
CA GLU A 245 13.27 18.48 21.85
C GLU A 245 14.12 18.92 20.65
N ASP A 246 14.71 17.97 19.90
CA ASP A 246 15.43 18.26 18.65
C ASP A 246 14.52 18.94 17.62
N MET A 247 13.31 18.41 17.41
CA MET A 247 12.32 19.02 16.52
C MET A 247 11.97 20.45 16.94
N ALA A 248 11.76 20.68 18.24
CA ALA A 248 11.48 22.01 18.77
C ALA A 248 12.65 22.99 18.54
N MET A 249 13.89 22.55 18.78
CA MET A 249 15.10 23.35 18.52
C MET A 249 15.26 23.72 17.05
N ARG A 250 14.82 22.84 16.13
CA ARG A 250 14.82 23.07 14.68
C ARG A 250 13.66 23.94 14.19
N GLY A 251 12.75 24.35 15.07
CA GLY A 251 11.58 25.18 14.72
C GLY A 251 10.42 24.40 14.08
N ILE A 252 10.47 23.07 14.12
CA ILE A 252 9.40 22.21 13.60
C ILE A 252 8.17 22.37 14.49
N LYS A 253 7.01 22.55 13.86
CA LYS A 253 5.70 22.65 14.52
C LYS A 253 4.75 21.54 14.13
N TYR A 254 4.93 21.00 12.93
CA TYR A 254 4.02 20.04 12.31
C TYR A 254 4.82 18.82 11.85
N LEU A 255 4.30 17.62 12.13
CA LEU A 255 4.85 16.38 11.61
C LEU A 255 3.85 15.68 10.69
N ASP A 256 4.27 15.42 9.46
CA ASP A 256 3.60 14.51 8.53
C ASP A 256 4.10 13.08 8.79
N CYS A 257 3.24 12.25 9.37
CA CYS A 257 3.53 10.88 9.77
C CYS A 257 2.93 9.89 8.77
N TYR A 258 3.75 8.97 8.24
CA TYR A 258 3.28 8.02 7.24
C TYR A 258 4.00 6.67 7.25
N GLY A 259 3.34 5.65 6.71
CA GLY A 259 3.90 4.31 6.52
C GLY A 259 4.78 4.17 5.28
N VAL A 260 5.87 3.40 5.38
CA VAL A 260 6.82 3.20 4.27
C VAL A 260 6.24 2.47 3.05
N ASP A 261 5.15 1.72 3.22
CA ASP A 261 4.62 0.79 2.24
C ASP A 261 3.76 1.43 1.14
N ASN A 262 3.42 2.72 1.25
CA ASN A 262 2.59 3.41 0.27
C ASN A 262 3.45 4.02 -0.86
N ALA A 263 3.39 3.45 -2.07
CA ALA A 263 4.13 3.96 -3.22
C ALA A 263 3.63 5.33 -3.71
N LEU A 264 2.38 5.69 -3.45
CA LEU A 264 1.74 6.94 -3.87
C LEU A 264 1.77 8.06 -2.81
N VAL A 265 2.41 7.83 -1.66
CA VAL A 265 2.41 8.82 -0.56
C VAL A 265 2.91 10.20 -1.02
N ARG A 266 2.09 11.24 -0.80
CA ARG A 266 2.45 12.65 -0.98
C ARG A 266 3.14 13.17 0.27
N VAL A 267 4.44 12.86 0.40
CA VAL A 267 5.28 13.23 1.55
C VAL A 267 5.34 14.75 1.71
N GLY A 268 4.83 15.26 2.84
CA GLY A 268 4.80 16.68 3.15
C GLY A 268 3.76 17.47 2.37
N ASP A 269 2.64 16.85 1.97
CA ASP A 269 1.60 17.50 1.14
C ASP A 269 1.21 18.90 1.64
N PRO A 270 1.53 19.97 0.87
CA PRO A 270 1.26 21.35 1.27
C PRO A 270 -0.23 21.65 1.38
N THR A 271 -1.09 20.99 0.58
CA THR A 271 -2.54 21.22 0.66
C THR A 271 -3.09 20.66 1.97
N PHE A 272 -2.67 19.44 2.35
CA PHE A 272 -3.07 18.84 3.62
C PHE A 272 -2.50 19.60 4.82
N LEU A 273 -1.24 20.03 4.76
CA LEU A 273 -0.63 20.86 5.79
C LEU A 273 -1.37 22.20 5.95
N GLY A 274 -1.71 22.87 4.84
CA GLY A 274 -2.47 24.10 4.87
C GLY A 274 -3.87 23.93 5.45
N TYR A 275 -4.57 22.85 5.09
CA TYR A 275 -5.86 22.48 5.69
C TYR A 275 -5.73 22.26 7.20
N PHE A 276 -4.68 21.54 7.62
CA PHE A 276 -4.41 21.28 9.03
C PHE A 276 -4.19 22.57 9.83
N ILE A 277 -3.37 23.48 9.29
CA ILE A 277 -3.11 24.81 9.88
C ILE A 277 -4.40 25.64 9.94
N ASP A 278 -5.17 25.67 8.85
CA ASP A 278 -6.43 26.43 8.76
C ASP A 278 -7.48 25.93 9.75
N LYS A 279 -7.54 24.63 10.01
CA LYS A 279 -8.42 24.04 11.03
C LYS A 279 -7.96 24.28 12.47
N GLY A 280 -6.67 24.52 12.69
CA GLY A 280 -6.12 24.76 14.03
C GLY A 280 -6.30 23.58 14.99
N VAL A 281 -6.31 22.35 14.46
CA VAL A 281 -6.49 21.12 15.24
C VAL A 281 -5.15 20.50 15.62
N PRO A 282 -5.06 19.72 16.72
CA PRO A 282 -3.81 19.08 17.12
C PRO A 282 -3.47 17.83 16.29
N ALA A 283 -4.47 17.21 15.68
CA ALA A 283 -4.34 16.00 14.85
C ALA A 283 -5.24 16.07 13.61
N ALA A 284 -4.74 15.55 12.49
CA ALA A 284 -5.54 15.32 11.29
C ALA A 284 -5.13 14.01 10.59
N ALA A 285 -6.03 13.46 9.80
CA ALA A 285 -5.75 12.26 9.00
C ALA A 285 -6.28 12.41 7.58
N LYS A 286 -5.48 11.95 6.61
CA LYS A 286 -6.01 11.67 5.28
C LYS A 286 -6.79 10.36 5.31
N VAL A 287 -7.94 10.37 4.66
CA VAL A 287 -8.82 9.20 4.56
C VAL A 287 -9.13 8.92 3.09
N VAL A 288 -9.32 7.66 2.76
CA VAL A 288 -9.91 7.25 1.48
C VAL A 288 -11.25 6.60 1.74
N ARG A 289 -12.14 6.59 0.76
CA ARG A 289 -13.34 5.77 0.85
C ARG A 289 -12.96 4.29 0.83
N LYS A 290 -13.58 3.54 1.74
CA LYS A 290 -13.54 2.09 1.76
C LYS A 290 -14.14 1.56 0.46
N ALA A 291 -13.35 0.77 -0.27
CA ALA A 291 -13.69 0.31 -1.62
C ALA A 291 -14.83 -0.73 -1.62
N TYR A 292 -14.84 -1.59 -0.62
CA TYR A 292 -15.85 -2.64 -0.42
C TYR A 292 -15.89 -3.07 1.06
N PRO A 293 -16.99 -3.67 1.55
CA PRO A 293 -17.17 -3.97 2.97
C PRO A 293 -16.05 -4.80 3.61
N GLN A 294 -15.47 -5.75 2.87
CA GLN A 294 -14.44 -6.68 3.35
C GLN A 294 -13.01 -6.15 3.20
N GLU A 295 -12.82 -4.90 2.79
CA GLU A 295 -11.48 -4.31 2.68
C GLU A 295 -10.78 -4.31 4.05
N GLN A 296 -9.56 -4.83 4.10
CA GLN A 296 -8.75 -4.98 5.33
C GLN A 296 -8.07 -3.66 5.71
N VAL A 297 -8.89 -2.67 6.07
CA VAL A 297 -8.46 -1.34 6.50
C VAL A 297 -9.25 -0.94 7.74
N GLY A 298 -8.56 -0.35 8.71
CA GLY A 298 -9.22 0.29 9.84
C GLY A 298 -10.08 1.46 9.37
N VAL A 299 -11.14 1.77 10.12
CA VAL A 299 -12.09 2.85 9.81
C VAL A 299 -12.14 3.86 10.95
N PHE A 300 -12.22 5.14 10.61
CA PHE A 300 -12.45 6.20 11.59
C PHE A 300 -13.91 6.14 12.08
N VAL A 301 -14.06 6.19 13.39
CA VAL A 301 -15.35 6.18 14.09
C VAL A 301 -15.36 7.19 15.22
N GLN A 302 -16.55 7.53 15.68
CA GLN A 302 -16.75 8.27 16.91
C GLN A 302 -17.14 7.30 18.03
N ARG A 303 -16.46 7.38 19.18
CA ARG A 303 -16.74 6.53 20.36
C ARG A 303 -17.77 7.19 21.24
N GLY A 304 -19.02 6.75 21.13
CA GLY A 304 -20.18 7.37 21.78
C GLY A 304 -20.56 8.71 21.16
N LYS A 305 -21.81 9.12 21.36
CA LYS A 305 -22.36 10.36 20.79
C LYS A 305 -21.59 11.58 21.28
N GLY A 306 -20.91 12.28 20.37
CA GLY A 306 -20.09 13.45 20.72
C GLY A 306 -18.73 13.11 21.36
N GLY A 307 -18.37 11.82 21.45
CA GLY A 307 -17.10 11.39 22.01
C GLY A 307 -15.92 11.54 21.04
N PRO A 308 -14.72 11.08 21.43
CA PRO A 308 -13.51 11.25 20.65
C PRO A 308 -13.54 10.41 19.36
N ILE A 309 -12.78 10.87 18.37
CA ILE A 309 -12.51 10.09 17.16
C ILE A 309 -11.46 9.02 17.48
N SER A 310 -11.71 7.80 17.03
CA SER A 310 -10.75 6.69 17.09
C SER A 310 -10.76 5.91 15.79
N VAL A 311 -9.82 4.99 15.64
CA VAL A 311 -9.85 3.99 14.56
C VAL A 311 -10.31 2.66 15.14
N VAL A 312 -11.19 1.96 14.43
CA VAL A 312 -11.52 0.56 14.68
C VAL A 312 -10.82 -0.26 13.61
N GLU A 313 -9.98 -1.20 14.02
CA GLU A 313 -9.31 -2.09 13.07
C GLU A 313 -10.29 -3.05 12.40
N TYR A 314 -9.94 -3.50 11.20
CA TYR A 314 -10.84 -4.35 10.40
C TYR A 314 -11.20 -5.67 11.10
N SER A 315 -10.31 -6.18 11.96
CA SER A 315 -10.53 -7.39 12.76
C SER A 315 -11.50 -7.18 13.92
N GLU A 316 -11.80 -5.93 14.29
CA GLU A 316 -12.66 -5.54 15.40
C GLU A 316 -14.01 -5.00 14.93
N LEU A 317 -14.18 -4.79 13.62
CA LEU A 317 -15.42 -4.26 13.05
C LEU A 317 -16.37 -5.40 12.67
N ASP A 318 -17.52 -5.46 13.32
CA ASP A 318 -18.57 -6.44 13.02
C ASP A 318 -18.97 -6.43 11.53
N SER A 319 -19.14 -7.61 10.94
CA SER A 319 -19.51 -7.77 9.53
C SER A 319 -20.79 -7.03 9.12
N SER A 320 -21.75 -6.92 10.05
CA SER A 320 -23.00 -6.17 9.85
C SER A 320 -22.75 -4.67 9.76
N LEU A 321 -21.86 -4.12 10.58
CA LEU A 321 -21.46 -2.71 10.54
C LEU A 321 -20.56 -2.42 9.32
N ALA A 322 -19.65 -3.33 9.00
CA ALA A 322 -18.78 -3.24 7.84
C ALA A 322 -19.56 -3.17 6.51
N SER A 323 -20.72 -3.82 6.45
CA SER A 323 -21.61 -3.86 5.27
C SER A 323 -22.78 -2.88 5.36
N ALA A 324 -22.88 -2.08 6.43
CA ALA A 324 -23.98 -1.15 6.62
C ALA A 324 -23.94 -0.04 5.55
N ILE A 325 -25.09 0.26 4.95
CA ILE A 325 -25.24 1.29 3.92
C ILE A 325 -25.98 2.50 4.48
N ASN A 326 -25.51 3.69 4.14
CA ASN A 326 -26.23 4.94 4.31
C ASN A 326 -27.33 5.02 3.23
N GLN A 327 -28.59 5.04 3.67
CA GLN A 327 -29.75 4.99 2.78
C GLN A 327 -29.92 6.23 1.89
N GLU A 328 -29.36 7.38 2.29
CA GLU A 328 -29.44 8.63 1.51
C GLU A 328 -28.40 8.66 0.38
N THR A 329 -27.17 8.21 0.68
CA THR A 329 -26.04 8.28 -0.26
C THR A 329 -25.81 6.99 -1.05
N GLY A 330 -26.38 5.86 -0.60
CA GLY A 330 -26.09 4.53 -1.14
C GLY A 330 -24.68 4.01 -0.82
N ARG A 331 -23.90 4.74 -0.01
CA ARG A 331 -22.51 4.43 0.31
C ARG A 331 -22.39 3.64 1.62
N LEU A 332 -21.24 3.02 1.85
CA LEU A 332 -20.93 2.41 3.15
C LEU A 332 -21.03 3.45 4.27
N ARG A 333 -21.70 3.08 5.36
CA ARG A 333 -21.86 3.92 6.55
C ARG A 333 -20.53 4.13 7.27
N PHE A 334 -19.70 3.09 7.36
CA PHE A 334 -18.35 3.13 7.91
C PHE A 334 -17.34 3.10 6.77
N CYS A 335 -17.11 4.26 6.14
CA CYS A 335 -16.37 4.36 4.88
C CYS A 335 -15.04 5.10 4.95
N TRP A 336 -14.73 5.80 6.04
CA TRP A 336 -13.50 6.59 6.16
C TRP A 336 -12.32 5.74 6.59
N SER A 337 -11.61 5.19 5.62
CA SER A 337 -10.49 4.28 5.85
C SER A 337 -9.26 5.02 6.36
N ASN A 338 -8.64 4.48 7.40
CA ASN A 338 -7.32 4.88 7.87
C ASN A 338 -6.23 4.34 6.94
N VAL A 339 -5.55 5.23 6.25
CA VAL A 339 -4.46 4.91 5.31
C VAL A 339 -3.06 5.21 5.87
N CYS A 340 -2.96 5.46 7.19
CA CYS A 340 -1.71 5.77 7.86
C CYS A 340 -0.99 7.00 7.25
N LEU A 341 -1.76 8.08 7.09
CA LEU A 341 -1.31 9.39 6.61
C LEU A 341 -1.85 10.43 7.60
N HIS A 342 -1.05 10.81 8.59
CA HIS A 342 -1.48 11.61 9.75
C HIS A 342 -0.63 12.88 9.85
N MET A 343 -1.24 13.98 10.28
CA MET A 343 -0.54 15.21 10.61
C MET A 343 -0.76 15.51 12.09
N PHE A 344 0.32 15.78 12.81
CA PHE A 344 0.25 16.14 14.22
C PHE A 344 0.99 17.45 14.49
N THR A 345 0.52 18.20 15.47
CA THR A 345 1.34 19.26 16.07
C THR A 345 2.40 18.65 16.98
N LEU A 346 3.57 19.27 17.07
CA LEU A 346 4.66 18.81 17.93
C LEU A 346 4.23 18.76 19.41
N ASP A 347 3.51 19.79 19.87
CA ASP A 347 3.00 19.86 21.24
C ASP A 347 2.06 18.70 21.57
N PHE A 348 1.17 18.35 20.62
CA PHE A 348 0.26 17.23 20.77
C PHE A 348 0.99 15.89 20.83
N LEU A 349 2.02 15.67 20.00
CA LEU A 349 2.82 14.44 20.06
C LEU A 349 3.48 14.25 21.42
N ASN A 350 3.98 15.33 22.03
CA ASN A 350 4.54 15.27 23.38
C ASN A 350 3.47 14.91 24.43
N GLN A 351 2.27 15.48 24.33
CA GLN A 351 1.15 15.13 25.21
C GLN A 351 0.76 13.65 25.07
N VAL A 352 0.61 13.17 23.84
CA VAL A 352 0.24 11.78 23.51
C VAL A 352 1.28 10.81 24.04
N ALA A 353 2.57 11.08 23.84
CA ALA A 353 3.64 10.22 24.34
C ALA A 353 3.60 10.02 25.86
N ASN A 354 3.18 11.06 26.60
CA ASN A 354 2.97 10.97 28.04
C ASN A 354 1.67 10.21 28.40
N GLY A 355 0.58 10.48 27.69
CA GLY A 355 -0.71 9.82 27.91
C GLY A 355 -0.67 8.32 27.67
N LEU A 356 -0.13 7.92 26.52
CA LEU A 356 0.00 6.51 26.14
C LEU A 356 0.90 5.71 27.08
N GLU A 357 2.04 6.28 27.48
CA GLU A 357 2.94 5.62 28.45
C GLU A 357 2.26 5.47 29.81
N LYS A 358 1.47 6.47 30.24
CA LYS A 358 0.69 6.40 31.48
C LYS A 358 -0.38 5.30 31.43
N ASP A 359 -1.10 5.20 30.32
CA ASP A 359 -2.19 4.23 30.19
C ASP A 359 -1.67 2.81 29.96
N SER A 360 -0.54 2.66 29.26
CA SER A 360 0.14 1.37 29.03
C SER A 360 -0.77 0.29 28.43
N ILE A 361 -1.79 0.69 27.66
CA ILE A 361 -2.67 -0.23 26.95
C ILE A 361 -2.08 -0.51 25.58
N TYR A 362 -1.83 -1.79 25.32
CA TYR A 362 -1.39 -2.31 24.04
C TYR A 362 -2.46 -3.27 23.49
N HIS A 363 -2.55 -3.36 22.17
CA HIS A 363 -3.42 -4.30 21.49
C HIS A 363 -2.81 -5.70 21.55
N LEU A 364 -3.62 -6.68 21.93
CA LEU A 364 -3.21 -8.08 22.06
C LEU A 364 -3.50 -8.83 20.75
N ALA A 365 -2.46 -9.08 19.95
CA ALA A 365 -2.57 -9.83 18.72
C ALA A 365 -2.18 -11.30 18.94
N GLU A 366 -3.14 -12.23 18.87
CA GLU A 366 -2.85 -13.66 18.95
C GLU A 366 -2.07 -14.12 17.71
N LYS A 367 -0.91 -14.74 17.92
CA LYS A 367 0.00 -15.20 16.87
C LYS A 367 0.61 -16.54 17.23
N ASN A 368 1.04 -17.26 16.20
CA ASN A 368 1.94 -18.40 16.36
C ASN A 368 3.38 -17.87 16.47
N ILE A 369 3.98 -17.97 17.65
CA ILE A 369 5.25 -17.35 18.02
C ILE A 369 6.34 -18.43 18.09
N PRO A 370 7.51 -18.24 17.45
CA PRO A 370 8.64 -19.14 17.61
C PRO A 370 9.00 -19.34 19.09
N SER A 371 9.18 -20.59 19.50
CA SER A 371 9.43 -20.94 20.89
C SER A 371 10.36 -22.15 21.03
N ILE A 372 10.76 -22.45 22.26
CA ILE A 372 11.49 -23.68 22.61
C ILE A 372 10.78 -24.97 22.17
N HIS A 373 9.47 -24.92 21.91
CA HIS A 373 8.65 -26.04 21.41
C HIS A 373 8.41 -25.97 19.90
N GLY A 374 9.26 -25.23 19.17
CA GLY A 374 9.08 -24.90 17.77
C GLY A 374 8.21 -23.66 17.62
N HIS A 375 6.91 -23.77 17.88
CA HIS A 375 6.00 -22.62 17.91
C HIS A 375 4.92 -22.77 18.98
N THR A 376 4.55 -21.66 19.61
CA THR A 376 3.51 -21.58 20.63
C THR A 376 2.53 -20.46 20.29
N VAL A 377 1.23 -20.71 20.48
CA VAL A 377 0.21 -19.68 20.35
C VAL A 377 0.28 -18.77 21.57
N GLY A 378 0.41 -17.46 21.34
CA GLY A 378 0.44 -16.44 22.38
C GLY A 378 0.12 -15.06 21.81
N PHE A 379 0.35 -14.03 22.61
CA PHE A 379 0.08 -12.65 22.24
C PHE A 379 1.36 -11.88 21.94
N LYS A 380 1.32 -11.13 20.83
CA LYS A 380 2.17 -9.97 20.61
C LYS A 380 1.42 -8.73 21.09
N LEU A 381 2.11 -7.87 21.81
CA LEU A 381 1.57 -6.60 22.28
C LEU A 381 2.02 -5.50 21.34
N GLU A 382 1.08 -4.81 20.71
CA GLU A 382 1.39 -3.75 19.74
C GLU A 382 0.62 -2.47 20.10
N GLN A 383 1.29 -1.33 20.02
CA GLN A 383 0.62 -0.04 20.03
C GLN A 383 0.49 0.46 18.59
N PHE A 384 -0.59 1.19 18.29
CA PHE A 384 -0.78 1.77 16.97
C PHE A 384 -0.62 3.28 16.98
N ILE A 385 -0.10 3.84 15.89
CA ILE A 385 0.07 5.30 15.74
C ILE A 385 -1.28 6.02 15.87
N PHE A 386 -2.37 5.40 15.43
CA PHE A 386 -3.71 5.98 15.55
C PHE A 386 -4.31 5.91 16.97
N ASP A 387 -3.66 5.26 17.94
CA ASP A 387 -4.07 5.32 19.36
C ASP A 387 -3.90 6.73 19.94
N ALA A 388 -3.29 7.65 19.19
CA ALA A 388 -3.24 9.07 19.53
C ALA A 388 -4.58 9.80 19.41
N PHE A 389 -5.44 9.43 18.45
CA PHE A 389 -6.66 10.20 18.17
C PHE A 389 -7.61 10.37 19.37
N PRO A 390 -7.78 9.35 20.25
CA PRO A 390 -8.54 9.52 21.49
C PRO A 390 -8.05 10.63 22.42
N TYR A 391 -6.77 11.00 22.37
CA TYR A 391 -6.20 12.09 23.20
C TYR A 391 -6.38 13.46 22.55
N ALA A 392 -6.76 13.52 21.26
CA ALA A 392 -6.95 14.76 20.55
C ALA A 392 -8.29 15.41 20.95
N PRO A 393 -8.31 16.66 21.46
CA PRO A 393 -9.57 17.37 21.72
C PRO A 393 -10.40 17.58 20.46
N SER A 394 -9.75 17.61 19.29
CA SER A 394 -10.40 17.61 17.98
C SER A 394 -9.49 16.96 16.95
N THR A 395 -10.08 16.29 15.96
CA THR A 395 -9.36 15.69 14.83
C THR A 395 -10.06 16.09 13.53
N ALA A 396 -9.28 16.53 12.54
CA ALA A 396 -9.81 16.82 11.20
C ALA A 396 -9.55 15.66 10.24
N LEU A 397 -10.56 15.25 9.47
CA LEU A 397 -10.41 14.26 8.41
C LEU A 397 -10.38 14.95 7.04
N PHE A 398 -9.49 14.48 6.18
CA PHE A 398 -9.25 15.03 4.85
C PHE A 398 -9.30 13.92 3.80
N GLU A 399 -10.38 13.86 3.03
CA GLU A 399 -10.53 12.85 1.99
C GLU A 399 -9.51 13.03 0.85
N VAL A 400 -8.92 11.94 0.39
CA VAL A 400 -8.08 11.93 -0.81
C VAL A 400 -8.52 10.83 -1.76
N LEU A 401 -8.20 11.00 -3.04
CA LEU A 401 -8.45 9.99 -4.05
C LEU A 401 -7.43 8.85 -3.89
N ARG A 402 -7.92 7.62 -3.81
CA ARG A 402 -7.10 6.42 -3.60
C ARG A 402 -6.06 6.28 -4.70
N GLU A 403 -6.49 6.44 -5.94
CA GLU A 403 -5.69 6.34 -7.16
C GLU A 403 -4.66 7.46 -7.33
N GLU A 404 -4.61 8.43 -6.42
CA GLU A 404 -3.60 9.49 -6.38
C GLU A 404 -2.66 9.37 -5.18
N GLU A 405 -3.13 8.83 -4.06
CA GLU A 405 -2.41 8.93 -2.78
C GLU A 405 -2.27 7.61 -2.01
N PHE A 406 -2.88 6.51 -2.45
CA PHE A 406 -2.87 5.25 -1.71
C PHE A 406 -2.64 4.01 -2.59
N ALA A 407 -1.39 3.54 -2.58
CA ALA A 407 -0.92 2.33 -3.25
C ALA A 407 -0.02 1.51 -2.31
N PRO A 408 -0.60 0.81 -1.32
CA PRO A 408 0.17 0.03 -0.35
C PRO A 408 0.82 -1.23 -0.96
N VAL A 409 1.99 -1.58 -0.45
CA VAL A 409 2.76 -2.78 -0.81
C VAL A 409 2.89 -3.69 0.41
N LYS A 410 1.98 -4.67 0.51
CA LYS A 410 1.85 -5.54 1.68
C LYS A 410 2.03 -7.02 1.37
N ASN A 411 1.66 -7.47 0.18
CA ASN A 411 1.63 -8.87 -0.21
C ASN A 411 2.52 -9.14 -1.43
N THR A 412 2.96 -10.38 -1.63
CA THR A 412 3.68 -10.79 -2.85
C THR A 412 2.80 -10.69 -4.10
N ASN A 413 3.42 -10.56 -5.27
CA ASN A 413 2.71 -10.76 -6.54
C ASN A 413 2.05 -12.16 -6.56
N GLY A 414 0.83 -12.23 -7.12
CA GLY A 414 -0.04 -13.42 -7.07
C GLY A 414 -1.13 -13.37 -6.00
N SER A 415 -1.03 -12.45 -5.01
CA SER A 415 -2.16 -12.11 -4.14
C SER A 415 -3.17 -11.19 -4.84
N ASN A 416 -4.41 -11.16 -4.35
CA ASN A 416 -5.51 -10.41 -4.97
C ASN A 416 -5.46 -8.89 -4.74
N PHE A 417 -4.65 -8.39 -3.79
CA PHE A 417 -4.61 -6.98 -3.39
C PHE A 417 -3.25 -6.59 -2.79
N ASP A 418 -2.97 -5.28 -2.78
CA ASP A 418 -1.80 -4.63 -2.16
C ASP A 418 -0.45 -5.27 -2.53
N THR A 419 -0.26 -5.56 -3.82
CA THR A 419 0.95 -6.17 -4.37
C THR A 419 1.89 -5.14 -5.00
N PRO A 420 3.19 -5.47 -5.18
CA PRO A 420 4.11 -4.67 -5.98
C PRO A 420 3.55 -4.30 -7.35
N ASP A 421 2.94 -5.25 -8.06
CA ASP A 421 2.37 -5.01 -9.39
C ASP A 421 1.18 -4.03 -9.35
N SER A 422 0.27 -4.16 -8.37
CA SER A 422 -0.86 -3.23 -8.22
C SER A 422 -0.37 -1.83 -7.89
N ALA A 423 0.61 -1.71 -6.99
CA ALA A 423 1.17 -0.41 -6.61
C ALA A 423 1.92 0.25 -7.78
N ARG A 424 2.75 -0.52 -8.51
CA ARG A 424 3.43 -0.06 -9.72
C ARG A 424 2.42 0.49 -10.73
N LEU A 425 1.36 -0.26 -10.99
CA LEU A 425 0.35 0.12 -11.98
C LEU A 425 -0.38 1.41 -11.59
N LEU A 426 -0.71 1.59 -10.31
CA LEU A 426 -1.33 2.82 -9.81
C LEU A 426 -0.40 4.04 -10.00
N VAL A 427 0.89 3.91 -9.69
CA VAL A 427 1.91 4.96 -9.93
C VAL A 427 1.97 5.31 -11.42
N LEU A 428 2.11 4.31 -12.29
CA LEU A 428 2.24 4.52 -13.74
C LEU A 428 0.99 5.16 -14.36
N ARG A 429 -0.20 4.81 -13.86
CA ARG A 429 -1.47 5.39 -14.30
C ARG A 429 -1.64 6.84 -13.83
N LEU A 430 -1.26 7.15 -12.60
CA LEU A 430 -1.28 8.53 -12.11
C LEU A 430 -0.41 9.43 -12.98
N HIS A 431 0.82 9.01 -13.24
CA HIS A 431 1.77 9.74 -14.07
C HIS A 431 1.30 9.86 -15.53
N ALA A 432 0.65 8.84 -16.08
CA ALA A 432 0.02 8.93 -17.40
C ALA A 432 -1.07 10.04 -17.43
N ARG A 433 -1.91 10.12 -16.39
CA ARG A 433 -2.91 11.21 -16.27
C ARG A 433 -2.24 12.59 -16.21
N TRP A 434 -1.13 12.72 -15.48
CA TRP A 434 -0.37 13.97 -15.41
C TRP A 434 0.18 14.41 -16.77
N VAL A 435 0.75 13.48 -17.55
CA VAL A 435 1.26 13.78 -18.89
C VAL A 435 0.15 14.24 -19.84
N VAL A 436 -1.00 13.57 -19.81
CA VAL A 436 -2.16 13.95 -20.62
C VAL A 436 -2.70 15.32 -20.20
N ALA A 437 -2.85 15.57 -18.89
CA ALA A 437 -3.27 16.86 -18.37
C ALA A 437 -2.30 18.00 -18.75
N ALA A 438 -1.01 17.70 -18.90
CA ALA A 438 0.02 18.62 -19.36
C ALA A 438 0.06 18.81 -20.90
N GLY A 439 -0.91 18.27 -21.64
CA GLY A 439 -1.02 18.39 -23.11
C GLY A 439 -0.16 17.41 -23.90
N GLY A 440 0.32 16.33 -23.28
CA GLY A 440 0.99 15.22 -23.96
C GLY A 440 0.02 14.18 -24.49
N PHE A 441 0.42 13.47 -25.54
CA PHE A 441 -0.35 12.37 -26.13
C PHE A 441 0.26 11.03 -25.74
N LEU A 442 -0.55 10.04 -25.41
CA LEU A 442 -0.11 8.68 -25.11
C LEU A 442 -0.51 7.74 -26.25
N THR A 443 0.46 7.03 -26.81
CA THR A 443 0.21 5.89 -27.70
C THR A 443 0.61 4.62 -26.98
N HIS A 444 -0.08 3.51 -27.23
CA HIS A 444 0.22 2.25 -26.56
C HIS A 444 0.20 1.05 -27.51
N SER A 445 1.22 0.19 -27.40
CA SER A 445 1.31 -1.08 -28.14
C SER A 445 0.65 -2.25 -27.41
N VAL A 446 0.29 -2.03 -26.14
CA VAL A 446 -0.36 -3.01 -25.25
C VAL A 446 -1.57 -2.35 -24.59
N PRO A 447 -2.54 -3.12 -24.06
CA PRO A 447 -3.71 -2.55 -23.42
C PRO A 447 -3.36 -1.59 -22.27
N LEU A 448 -4.08 -0.47 -22.16
CA LEU A 448 -3.92 0.55 -21.11
C LEU A 448 -3.94 -0.02 -19.68
N TYR A 449 -4.60 -1.16 -19.47
CA TYR A 449 -4.63 -1.78 -18.15
C TYR A 449 -3.28 -2.39 -17.73
N ALA A 450 -2.35 -2.62 -18.67
CA ALA A 450 -1.05 -3.25 -18.46
C ALA A 450 0.14 -2.30 -18.71
N THR A 451 -0.10 -1.00 -18.86
CA THR A 451 0.94 -0.04 -19.26
C THR A 451 0.70 1.35 -18.67
N GLY A 452 1.76 2.15 -18.63
CA GLY A 452 1.73 3.55 -18.21
C GLY A 452 3.11 4.17 -18.30
N LEU A 453 3.29 5.32 -17.67
CA LEU A 453 4.52 6.12 -17.79
C LEU A 453 5.06 6.47 -16.40
N GLU A 454 6.37 6.64 -16.26
CA GLU A 454 6.96 7.08 -15.00
C GLU A 454 7.45 8.53 -15.09
N VAL A 455 6.89 9.40 -14.26
CA VAL A 455 7.41 10.74 -14.02
C VAL A 455 8.26 10.70 -12.76
N SER A 456 9.53 11.14 -12.85
CA SER A 456 10.40 11.23 -11.68
C SER A 456 9.85 12.26 -10.69
N PRO A 457 9.81 11.98 -9.37
CA PRO A 457 9.38 12.98 -8.39
C PRO A 457 10.18 14.28 -8.42
N LEU A 458 11.47 14.21 -8.79
CA LEU A 458 12.33 15.39 -9.03
C LEU A 458 11.84 16.33 -10.15
N CYS A 459 10.98 15.86 -11.06
CA CYS A 459 10.41 16.65 -12.15
C CYS A 459 9.08 17.28 -11.74
N SER A 460 8.27 16.54 -10.99
CA SER A 460 6.90 16.90 -10.63
C SER A 460 6.49 16.13 -9.38
N TYR A 461 6.04 16.86 -8.36
CA TYR A 461 5.54 16.34 -7.10
C TYR A 461 4.12 15.80 -7.22
N ALA A 462 3.22 16.54 -7.87
CA ALA A 462 1.78 16.23 -7.98
C ALA A 462 1.18 16.48 -9.38
N GLY A 463 2.01 16.68 -10.41
CA GLY A 463 1.61 16.87 -11.81
C GLY A 463 1.97 18.26 -12.37
N GLU A 464 2.48 19.16 -11.52
CA GLU A 464 2.91 20.49 -11.92
C GLU A 464 4.17 20.46 -12.80
N ASN A 465 4.47 21.57 -13.48
CA ASN A 465 5.72 21.76 -14.23
C ASN A 465 5.95 20.80 -15.41
N LEU A 466 4.96 20.02 -15.82
CA LEU A 466 5.08 19.06 -16.93
C LEU A 466 4.76 19.65 -18.31
N GLU A 467 4.04 20.77 -18.38
CA GLU A 467 3.55 21.37 -19.63
C GLU A 467 4.68 21.63 -20.64
N ALA A 468 5.79 22.23 -20.19
CA ALA A 468 6.93 22.53 -21.04
C ALA A 468 7.61 21.28 -21.64
N ILE A 469 7.43 20.12 -21.00
CA ILE A 469 8.00 18.83 -21.41
C ILE A 469 7.02 18.06 -22.27
N CYS A 470 5.74 18.09 -21.93
CA CYS A 470 4.73 17.18 -22.47
C CYS A 470 3.92 17.80 -23.62
N ARG A 471 3.67 19.11 -23.62
CA ARG A 471 2.77 19.75 -24.57
C ARG A 471 3.17 19.46 -26.01
N GLY A 472 2.23 18.90 -26.78
CA GLY A 472 2.40 18.61 -28.20
C GLY A 472 3.32 17.43 -28.49
N ARG A 473 3.78 16.69 -27.48
CA ARG A 473 4.65 15.52 -27.64
C ARG A 473 3.87 14.22 -27.47
N THR A 474 4.27 13.19 -28.21
CA THR A 474 3.69 11.85 -28.13
C THR A 474 4.64 10.91 -27.40
N PHE A 475 4.13 10.24 -26.37
CA PHE A 475 4.85 9.25 -25.56
C PHE A 475 4.30 7.86 -25.85
N HIS A 476 5.18 6.91 -26.16
CA HIS A 476 4.82 5.53 -26.52
C HIS A 476 4.99 4.60 -25.32
N ALA A 477 3.92 3.93 -24.90
CA ALA A 477 3.89 2.91 -23.86
C ALA A 477 3.80 1.49 -24.48
N PRO A 478 4.41 0.41 -23.95
CA PRO A 478 5.22 0.34 -22.74
C PRO A 478 6.70 0.53 -23.11
N TYR A 479 7.11 1.76 -23.41
CA TYR A 479 8.53 2.10 -23.30
C TYR A 479 8.75 2.79 -21.96
N ILE A 480 9.80 2.34 -21.27
CA ILE A 480 10.42 2.86 -20.06
C ILE A 480 10.87 4.31 -20.32
N SER A 481 9.92 5.22 -20.50
CA SER A 481 10.19 6.65 -20.59
C SER A 481 10.07 7.18 -19.18
N VAL A 482 11.16 7.08 -18.42
CA VAL A 482 11.33 7.94 -17.25
C VAL A 482 11.45 9.34 -17.81
N ILE A 483 10.54 10.26 -17.51
CA ILE A 483 10.79 11.69 -17.75
C ILE A 483 11.89 12.08 -16.74
N PRO A 484 13.17 12.17 -17.16
CA PRO A 484 14.28 12.29 -16.23
C PRO A 484 14.48 13.77 -15.87
N ALA A 485 15.00 14.04 -14.67
CA ALA A 485 15.30 15.42 -14.23
C ALA A 485 16.20 16.19 -15.22
N ALA A 486 17.02 15.49 -16.02
CA ALA A 486 17.86 16.09 -17.05
C ALA A 486 17.07 16.79 -18.17
N ALA A 487 15.81 16.41 -18.43
CA ALA A 487 14.95 17.11 -19.38
C ALA A 487 14.60 18.55 -18.92
N PHE A 488 14.69 18.82 -17.60
CA PHE A 488 14.42 20.11 -16.99
C PHE A 488 15.60 21.10 -17.08
N LEU A 489 16.84 20.58 -17.12
CA LEU A 489 18.07 21.38 -17.11
C LEU A 489 18.30 22.20 -18.39
N PHE A 490 17.60 21.88 -19.49
CA PHE A 490 17.67 22.65 -20.73
C PHE A 490 16.76 23.88 -20.77
N LEU A 491 15.84 24.04 -19.81
CA LEU A 491 14.85 25.12 -19.82
C LEU A 491 15.01 26.14 -18.68
N SER A 492 15.76 25.84 -17.61
CA SER A 492 15.82 26.69 -16.41
C SER A 492 17.10 27.51 -16.20
N GLY A 493 18.02 27.57 -17.17
CA GLY A 493 19.05 28.62 -17.26
C GLY A 493 19.96 28.87 -16.05
N THR A 494 20.09 27.94 -15.09
CA THR A 494 20.88 28.16 -13.85
C THR A 494 22.12 27.25 -13.81
N SER A 495 23.30 27.87 -13.93
CA SER A 495 24.60 27.22 -14.16
C SER A 495 25.30 26.65 -12.90
N SER A 496 24.70 26.78 -11.72
CA SER A 496 25.37 26.42 -10.45
C SER A 496 24.95 25.03 -9.91
N LEU A 497 23.69 24.61 -10.12
CA LEU A 497 23.19 23.32 -9.64
C LEU A 497 23.70 22.12 -10.49
N THR A 498 24.21 22.41 -11.68
CA THR A 498 24.65 21.44 -12.69
C THR A 498 25.87 20.61 -12.28
N GLN A 499 26.64 21.00 -11.26
CA GLN A 499 27.87 20.29 -10.91
C GLN A 499 27.67 19.19 -9.85
N LYS A 500 26.69 19.32 -8.94
CA LYS A 500 26.37 18.29 -7.93
C LYS A 500 25.50 17.16 -8.49
N VAL A 501 24.54 17.44 -9.38
CA VAL A 501 23.61 16.43 -9.94
C VAL A 501 24.30 15.53 -10.99
N ARG A 502 25.31 16.06 -11.71
CA ARG A 502 26.04 15.30 -12.75
C ARG A 502 26.87 14.14 -12.20
N ASN A 503 27.37 14.26 -10.96
CA ASN A 503 28.28 13.28 -10.35
C ASN A 503 27.56 12.07 -9.73
N VAL A 504 26.22 12.03 -9.73
CA VAL A 504 25.44 10.94 -9.11
C VAL A 504 24.87 9.96 -10.15
N PHE A 505 24.79 10.33 -11.44
CA PHE A 505 23.96 9.62 -12.43
C PHE A 505 24.70 8.92 -13.59
N LEU A 506 26.04 8.84 -13.61
CA LEU A 506 26.77 8.13 -14.67
C LEU A 506 27.51 6.91 -14.11
N PRO A 507 27.16 5.67 -14.50
CA PRO A 507 28.06 4.53 -14.38
C PRO A 507 29.24 4.75 -15.32
N GLN A 508 30.46 4.70 -14.77
CA GLN A 508 31.67 4.57 -15.59
C GLN A 508 31.67 3.19 -16.25
N HIS A 509 31.19 3.09 -17.48
CA HIS A 509 31.67 2.18 -18.51
C HIS A 509 30.85 2.42 -19.77
N ILE A 510 31.46 3.05 -20.78
CA ILE A 510 31.37 2.79 -22.22
C ILE A 510 32.31 3.82 -22.86
N SER A 511 33.50 3.36 -23.20
CA SER A 511 34.46 4.08 -24.03
C SER A 511 34.17 3.80 -25.51
N SER A 512 34.36 4.83 -26.32
CA SER A 512 34.42 4.86 -27.79
C SER A 512 33.10 4.71 -28.54
N LEU A 513 32.66 5.81 -29.17
CA LEU A 513 32.53 5.89 -30.64
C LEU A 513 32.31 7.34 -31.07
N SER A 514 32.90 7.62 -32.23
CA SER A 514 33.17 8.90 -32.87
C SER A 514 31.95 9.76 -33.22
N SER A 515 32.15 11.08 -33.13
CA SER A 515 31.31 12.16 -33.68
C SER A 515 31.05 12.04 -35.19
N PRO A 516 29.92 12.61 -35.67
CA PRO A 516 29.99 13.46 -36.85
C PRO A 516 29.33 14.84 -36.68
N LYS A 517 29.80 15.77 -37.53
CA LYS A 517 29.56 17.22 -37.62
C LYS A 517 28.13 17.61 -38.08
N PRO A 518 27.73 18.90 -37.93
CA PRO A 518 26.34 19.34 -38.07
C PRO A 518 25.96 19.63 -39.53
N MET A 519 24.71 19.37 -39.91
CA MET A 519 24.12 19.85 -41.16
C MET A 519 22.81 20.61 -40.91
N GLY A 520 22.81 21.88 -41.33
CA GLY A 520 21.77 22.44 -42.19
C GLY A 520 20.37 22.62 -41.61
N LEU A 521 20.15 23.79 -41.00
CA LEU A 521 18.85 24.39 -40.73
C LEU A 521 18.13 24.69 -42.06
N MET A 522 16.93 24.13 -42.28
CA MET A 522 15.95 24.67 -43.24
C MET A 522 14.56 24.71 -42.59
N ILE A 523 14.15 25.92 -42.22
CA ILE A 523 12.81 26.27 -41.76
C ILE A 523 11.95 26.44 -43.03
N ARG A 524 10.81 25.73 -43.11
CA ARG A 524 9.73 26.05 -44.06
C ARG A 524 8.50 26.47 -43.28
N HIS A 525 8.17 27.75 -43.40
CA HIS A 525 6.90 28.34 -43.02
C HIS A 525 5.79 27.83 -43.94
N PHE A 526 4.70 27.32 -43.37
CA PHE A 526 3.40 27.33 -44.03
C PHE A 526 2.37 27.83 -43.02
N SER A 527 1.92 29.06 -43.24
CA SER A 527 0.75 29.68 -42.64
C SER A 527 -0.25 29.93 -43.77
N GLN A 528 -1.47 29.41 -43.63
CA GLN A 528 -2.64 29.96 -44.32
C GLN A 528 -3.86 29.94 -43.37
N PRO A 529 -4.74 30.96 -43.44
CA PRO A 529 -5.88 31.13 -42.54
C PRO A 529 -7.15 30.43 -43.07
N ALA A 530 -8.04 30.04 -42.16
CA ALA A 530 -9.35 29.48 -42.49
C ALA A 530 -10.38 30.60 -42.78
N PRO A 531 -11.37 30.40 -43.69
CA PRO A 531 -12.45 31.35 -43.91
C PRO A 531 -13.61 31.13 -42.92
N LEU A 532 -14.26 32.24 -42.55
CA LEU A 532 -15.54 32.36 -41.86
C LEU A 532 -16.66 32.32 -42.90
N ASP A 533 -17.76 31.61 -42.62
CA ASP A 533 -19.10 31.90 -43.14
C ASP A 533 -20.14 31.37 -42.13
N ASP A 534 -20.99 32.29 -41.65
CA ASP A 534 -22.25 32.05 -40.93
C ASP A 534 -23.38 32.20 -41.95
N GLU A 535 -24.29 31.22 -42.10
CA GLU A 535 -25.70 31.46 -42.45
C GLU A 535 -26.57 30.35 -41.81
N ASP A 536 -27.53 30.78 -40.99
CA ASP A 536 -28.52 29.97 -40.28
C ASP A 536 -29.64 29.49 -41.22
N GLU A 537 -29.76 28.16 -41.42
CA GLU A 537 -31.00 27.52 -41.89
C GLU A 537 -31.62 26.68 -40.75
N GLU A 538 -32.78 27.09 -40.24
CA GLU A 538 -33.57 26.28 -39.29
C GLU A 538 -34.12 25.02 -39.98
N ILE A 539 -33.50 23.86 -39.68
CA ILE A 539 -33.98 22.55 -40.13
C ILE A 539 -34.90 21.95 -39.05
N GLU A 540 -36.15 21.69 -39.40
CA GLU A 540 -37.12 21.02 -38.53
C GLU A 540 -36.73 19.54 -38.30
N ILE A 541 -36.34 19.17 -37.07
CA ILE A 541 -35.77 17.84 -36.75
C ILE A 541 -36.87 16.85 -36.32
N ASP A 542 -37.02 15.75 -37.08
CA ASP A 542 -37.92 14.63 -36.74
C ASP A 542 -37.39 13.84 -35.53
N GLN A 543 -38.06 14.01 -34.38
CA GLN A 543 -37.66 13.44 -33.07
C GLN A 543 -37.50 11.91 -33.06
N LYS A 544 -38.13 11.18 -34.00
CA LYS A 544 -37.98 9.71 -34.07
C LYS A 544 -36.67 9.24 -34.71
N ARG A 545 -35.86 10.17 -35.23
CA ARG A 545 -34.56 9.89 -35.86
C ARG A 545 -33.36 10.26 -34.99
N LEU A 546 -33.59 10.76 -33.78
CA LEU A 546 -32.53 11.09 -32.84
C LEU A 546 -32.01 9.83 -32.10
N PRO A 547 -30.70 9.74 -31.80
CA PRO A 547 -30.13 8.65 -31.00
C PRO A 547 -30.72 8.55 -29.59
N THR A 548 -30.67 7.37 -28.97
CA THR A 548 -31.17 7.13 -27.59
C THR A 548 -30.44 7.91 -26.50
N ASP A 549 -29.22 8.37 -26.80
CA ASP A 549 -28.33 9.14 -25.95
C ASP A 549 -28.32 10.64 -26.31
N TYR A 550 -29.39 11.13 -26.94
CA TYR A 550 -29.50 12.54 -27.33
C TYR A 550 -29.44 13.49 -26.12
N ASP A 551 -28.37 14.29 -26.07
CA ASP A 551 -28.20 15.43 -25.18
C ASP A 551 -27.91 16.67 -26.04
N PRO A 552 -28.73 17.73 -25.96
CA PRO A 552 -28.59 18.92 -26.80
C PRO A 552 -27.31 19.72 -26.54
N SER A 553 -26.58 19.46 -25.44
CA SER A 553 -25.34 20.17 -25.09
C SER A 553 -24.09 19.65 -25.79
N ASN A 554 -24.15 18.49 -26.44
CA ASN A 554 -23.00 17.81 -27.04
C ASN A 554 -23.28 17.20 -28.44
N PHE A 555 -24.37 17.63 -29.07
CA PHE A 555 -24.79 17.15 -30.39
C PHE A 555 -23.99 17.83 -31.51
N ASP A 556 -23.21 17.03 -32.25
CA ASP A 556 -22.51 17.46 -33.47
C ASP A 556 -23.31 16.98 -34.71
N PRO A 557 -23.92 17.89 -35.49
CA PRO A 557 -24.74 17.54 -36.65
C PRO A 557 -23.95 16.97 -37.84
N THR A 558 -22.61 16.95 -37.77
CA THR A 558 -21.74 16.42 -38.84
C THR A 558 -21.39 14.94 -38.68
N GLU A 559 -21.62 14.32 -37.51
CA GLU A 559 -21.52 12.87 -37.34
C GLU A 559 -22.78 12.17 -37.87
N HIS A 560 -22.75 11.70 -39.12
CA HIS A 560 -23.80 10.82 -39.63
C HIS A 560 -23.78 9.45 -38.93
N ARG A 561 -24.57 9.31 -37.86
CA ARG A 561 -24.92 8.02 -37.26
C ARG A 561 -26.29 7.59 -37.77
N SER A 562 -26.32 6.51 -38.56
CA SER A 562 -27.59 5.89 -38.97
C SER A 562 -28.37 5.42 -37.74
N PRO A 563 -29.69 5.66 -37.64
CA PRO A 563 -30.48 5.25 -36.49
C PRO A 563 -30.42 3.73 -36.30
N PRO A 564 -30.51 3.22 -35.05
CA PRO A 564 -30.46 1.78 -34.78
C PRO A 564 -31.54 1.04 -35.56
N SER A 565 -31.19 -0.14 -36.09
CA SER A 565 -32.16 -0.95 -36.87
C SER A 565 -33.38 -1.34 -36.04
N GLN A 566 -34.54 -1.56 -36.68
CA GLN A 566 -35.77 -1.99 -35.98
C GLN A 566 -35.57 -3.26 -35.14
N ARG A 567 -34.64 -4.14 -35.53
CA ARG A 567 -34.31 -5.34 -34.75
C ARG A 567 -33.67 -5.00 -33.42
N VAL A 568 -32.84 -3.95 -33.36
CA VAL A 568 -32.18 -3.51 -32.12
C VAL A 568 -33.21 -2.95 -31.16
N TRP A 569 -34.14 -2.12 -31.66
CA TRP A 569 -35.22 -1.57 -30.84
C TRP A 569 -36.12 -2.64 -30.23
N LYS A 570 -36.52 -3.65 -31.02
CA LYS A 570 -37.31 -4.78 -30.50
C LYS A 570 -36.57 -5.53 -29.40
N LEU A 571 -35.27 -5.75 -29.55
CA LEU A 571 -34.48 -6.42 -28.52
C LEU A 571 -34.34 -5.58 -27.25
N VAL A 572 -34.25 -4.26 -27.37
CA VAL A 572 -34.21 -3.34 -26.21
C VAL A 572 -35.53 -3.41 -25.45
N ASP A 573 -36.67 -3.36 -26.14
CA ASP A 573 -37.98 -3.45 -25.51
C ASP A 573 -38.19 -4.82 -24.84
N GLU A 574 -37.80 -5.91 -25.51
CA GLU A 574 -37.91 -7.27 -24.99
C GLU A 574 -36.99 -7.51 -23.78
N ILE A 575 -35.77 -6.97 -23.77
CA ILE A 575 -34.83 -7.10 -22.65
C ILE A 575 -35.26 -6.21 -21.47
N SER A 576 -35.79 -5.02 -21.73
CA SER A 576 -36.24 -4.09 -20.69
C SER A 576 -37.49 -4.58 -19.95
N GLY A 577 -38.28 -5.46 -20.58
CA GLY A 577 -39.46 -6.07 -19.97
C GLY A 577 -39.19 -7.30 -19.09
N LEU A 578 -37.94 -7.77 -18.98
CA LEU A 578 -37.61 -8.98 -18.23
C LEU A 578 -37.67 -8.75 -16.72
N THR A 579 -38.16 -9.77 -15.99
CA THR A 579 -38.04 -9.81 -14.53
C THR A 579 -36.60 -10.12 -14.11
N LEU A 580 -36.26 -9.84 -12.85
CA LEU A 580 -34.89 -10.02 -12.34
C LEU A 580 -34.34 -11.46 -12.52
N ILE A 581 -35.24 -12.46 -12.43
CA ILE A 581 -34.89 -13.87 -12.61
C ILE A 581 -34.66 -14.19 -14.10
N GLU A 582 -35.53 -13.69 -14.99
CA GLU A 582 -35.40 -13.89 -16.43
C GLU A 582 -34.17 -13.18 -17.01
N ALA A 583 -33.82 -12.01 -16.48
CA ALA A 583 -32.59 -11.30 -16.83
C ALA A 583 -31.33 -12.09 -16.42
N ALA A 584 -31.35 -12.74 -15.25
CA ALA A 584 -30.27 -13.60 -14.79
C ALA A 584 -30.14 -14.88 -15.64
N GLU A 585 -31.27 -15.48 -16.03
CA GLU A 585 -31.30 -16.63 -16.94
C GLU A 585 -30.82 -16.26 -18.35
N LEU A 586 -31.27 -15.13 -18.89
CA LEU A 586 -30.82 -14.63 -20.19
C LEU A 586 -29.31 -14.42 -20.20
N SER A 587 -28.77 -13.79 -19.15
CA SER A 587 -27.32 -13.59 -18.96
C SER A 587 -26.55 -14.93 -18.96
N SER A 588 -27.06 -15.93 -18.22
CA SER A 588 -26.47 -17.28 -18.16
C SER A 588 -26.51 -18.03 -19.50
N ILE A 589 -27.60 -17.89 -20.26
CA ILE A 589 -27.76 -18.52 -21.57
C ILE A 589 -26.88 -17.82 -22.61
N MET A 590 -26.80 -16.50 -22.59
CA MET A 590 -25.92 -15.72 -23.48
C MET A 590 -24.45 -16.05 -23.25
N MET A 591 -23.99 -16.13 -22.00
CA MET A 591 -22.61 -16.51 -21.68
C MET A 591 -22.23 -17.90 -22.23
N ARG A 592 -23.15 -18.87 -22.11
CA ARG A 592 -22.95 -20.22 -22.67
C ARG A 592 -22.94 -20.22 -24.20
N LYS A 593 -23.86 -19.49 -24.83
CA LYS A 593 -24.01 -19.46 -26.30
C LYS A 593 -22.86 -18.72 -26.99
N LEU A 594 -22.23 -17.77 -26.30
CA LEU A 594 -21.05 -17.02 -26.74
C LEU A 594 -19.72 -17.66 -26.32
N MET A 595 -19.75 -18.85 -25.69
CA MET A 595 -18.57 -19.60 -25.23
C MET A 595 -17.62 -18.80 -24.31
N MET A 596 -18.17 -17.98 -23.42
CA MET A 596 -17.40 -17.23 -22.40
C MET A 596 -17.32 -18.04 -21.10
N LYS A 597 -16.11 -18.31 -20.58
CA LYS A 597 -15.88 -19.17 -19.39
C LYS A 597 -15.79 -18.43 -18.04
N GLU A 598 -15.78 -17.09 -18.02
CA GLU A 598 -15.86 -16.27 -16.79
C GLU A 598 -16.72 -15.03 -17.04
N MET A 599 -17.36 -14.49 -15.98
CA MET A 599 -18.11 -13.23 -16.07
C MET A 599 -17.13 -12.07 -16.33
N PRO A 600 -17.34 -11.25 -17.38
CA PRO A 600 -16.57 -10.05 -17.57
C PRO A 600 -16.93 -9.04 -16.47
N VAL A 601 -15.91 -8.46 -15.85
CA VAL A 601 -16.04 -7.28 -14.99
C VAL A 601 -16.73 -6.18 -15.79
N ILE A 602 -17.87 -5.68 -15.31
CA ILE A 602 -18.58 -4.54 -15.90
C ILE A 602 -17.74 -3.28 -15.63
N GLY A 603 -16.80 -3.04 -16.53
CA GLY A 603 -16.15 -1.74 -16.73
C GLY A 603 -16.83 -1.05 -17.92
N ILE A 604 -17.42 0.11 -17.67
CA ILE A 604 -17.91 1.00 -18.72
C ILE A 604 -16.71 1.44 -19.57
N MET A 605 -16.62 1.05 -20.84
CA MET A 605 -15.99 1.87 -21.89
C MET A 605 -16.29 1.44 -23.33
N LYS A 606 -16.29 2.49 -24.18
CA LYS A 606 -16.69 2.60 -25.58
C LYS A 606 -15.83 1.78 -26.59
N PRO A 607 -16.35 1.45 -27.78
CA PRO A 607 -15.69 0.59 -28.78
C PRO A 607 -15.01 1.35 -29.93
N GLY A 608 -13.86 0.84 -30.40
CA GLY A 608 -13.31 1.17 -31.72
C GLY A 608 -11.84 0.79 -31.96
N SER A 609 -11.57 -0.42 -32.48
CA SER A 609 -10.57 -0.67 -33.55
C SER A 609 -10.59 -2.14 -34.01
N VAL A 610 -10.79 -2.31 -35.31
CA VAL A 610 -10.98 -3.54 -36.14
C VAL A 610 -9.63 -4.14 -36.58
N GLY A 611 -9.44 -5.48 -36.60
CA GLY A 611 -9.51 -6.37 -37.79
C GLY A 611 -8.14 -7.06 -38.05
N PRO A 612 -7.97 -8.10 -38.93
CA PRO A 612 -8.88 -8.55 -40.02
C PRO A 612 -8.97 -10.09 -40.37
N THR A 613 -9.94 -10.42 -41.25
CA THR A 613 -10.01 -11.49 -42.32
C THR A 613 -10.13 -12.99 -41.95
N ALA A 614 -10.84 -13.90 -42.66
CA ALA A 614 -11.71 -13.93 -43.86
C ALA A 614 -12.51 -15.27 -43.96
N ALA A 615 -13.62 -15.28 -44.75
CA ALA A 615 -14.33 -16.33 -45.56
C ALA A 615 -14.33 -17.83 -45.14
N GLY A 616 -15.37 -18.68 -45.30
CA GLY A 616 -16.67 -18.68 -45.99
C GLY A 616 -17.20 -20.13 -46.13
N ALA A 617 -18.46 -20.29 -46.57
CA ALA A 617 -19.18 -21.50 -47.07
C ALA A 617 -19.84 -22.51 -46.07
N GLY A 618 -21.14 -22.79 -46.26
CA GLY A 618 -21.85 -24.01 -45.83
C GLY A 618 -22.08 -24.97 -47.02
N PRO A 619 -22.96 -26.00 -46.98
CA PRO A 619 -23.84 -26.50 -45.89
C PRO A 619 -23.93 -28.07 -45.73
N THR A 620 -24.65 -28.50 -44.67
CA THR A 620 -25.39 -29.78 -44.45
C THR A 620 -24.69 -31.17 -44.47
N ALA A 621 -24.75 -31.90 -43.33
CA ALA A 621 -25.37 -33.24 -43.18
C ALA A 621 -25.18 -33.87 -41.77
N ALA A 622 -26.27 -34.48 -41.29
CA ALA A 622 -26.42 -35.63 -40.37
C ALA A 622 -25.81 -35.63 -38.94
N LYS A 623 -26.72 -35.93 -38.00
CA LYS A 623 -26.53 -36.26 -36.58
C LYS A 623 -25.59 -37.44 -36.35
N GLU A 624 -24.66 -37.28 -35.41
CA GLU A 624 -24.16 -38.33 -34.53
C GLU A 624 -24.13 -37.78 -33.08
N GLU A 625 -24.71 -38.53 -32.15
CA GLU A 625 -24.73 -38.19 -30.72
C GLU A 625 -23.31 -38.25 -30.13
N LYS A 626 -22.79 -37.11 -29.64
CA LYS A 626 -21.61 -37.06 -28.77
C LYS A 626 -22.01 -36.66 -27.35
N LYS A 627 -21.71 -37.56 -26.41
CA LYS A 627 -21.76 -37.40 -24.95
C LYS A 627 -21.17 -36.04 -24.51
N PRO A 628 -21.72 -35.40 -23.46
CA PRO A 628 -21.18 -34.15 -22.94
C PRO A 628 -19.74 -34.34 -22.46
N GLU A 629 -18.80 -33.57 -23.01
CA GLU A 629 -17.41 -33.49 -22.52
C GLU A 629 -17.41 -32.92 -21.10
N LYS A 630 -16.96 -33.72 -20.13
CA LYS A 630 -16.65 -33.24 -18.78
C LYS A 630 -15.53 -32.20 -18.88
N THR A 631 -15.78 -30.98 -18.44
CA THR A 631 -14.80 -29.88 -18.42
C THR A 631 -14.06 -29.75 -17.08
N ALA A 632 -14.28 -30.69 -16.16
CA ALA A 632 -13.71 -30.71 -14.83
C ALA A 632 -13.29 -32.14 -14.46
N PHE A 633 -12.03 -32.32 -14.09
CA PHE A 633 -11.44 -33.61 -13.75
C PHE A 633 -11.12 -33.70 -12.26
N GLU A 634 -11.11 -34.92 -11.73
CA GLU A 634 -10.64 -35.21 -10.38
C GLU A 634 -9.25 -35.85 -10.46
N LEU A 635 -8.32 -35.37 -9.63
CA LEU A 635 -6.99 -35.96 -9.50
C LEU A 635 -6.97 -36.89 -8.30
N LYS A 636 -6.70 -38.16 -8.54
CA LYS A 636 -6.64 -39.19 -7.51
C LYS A 636 -5.22 -39.73 -7.42
N MET A 637 -4.64 -39.66 -6.22
CA MET A 637 -3.37 -40.30 -5.94
C MET A 637 -3.64 -41.77 -5.63
N GLU A 638 -3.04 -42.67 -6.40
CA GLU A 638 -3.22 -44.12 -6.25
C GLU A 638 -2.17 -44.74 -5.34
N SER A 639 -0.93 -44.24 -5.44
CA SER A 639 0.21 -44.75 -4.68
C SER A 639 1.34 -43.72 -4.67
N PHE A 640 2.30 -43.90 -3.77
CA PHE A 640 3.53 -43.13 -3.71
C PHE A 640 4.66 -43.99 -3.14
N ASP A 641 5.90 -43.63 -3.44
CA ASP A 641 7.08 -44.26 -2.85
C ASP A 641 7.26 -43.87 -1.37
N ALA A 642 7.42 -44.86 -0.48
CA ALA A 642 7.54 -44.64 0.96
C ALA A 642 8.74 -43.75 1.34
N GLY A 643 9.85 -43.83 0.59
CA GLY A 643 11.02 -42.95 0.76
C GLY A 643 10.78 -41.50 0.34
N SER A 644 9.72 -41.26 -0.44
CA SER A 644 9.36 -39.96 -1.00
C SER A 644 8.19 -39.29 -0.28
N LYS A 645 7.66 -39.90 0.80
CA LYS A 645 6.51 -39.41 1.58
C LYS A 645 6.59 -37.91 1.94
N LEU A 646 7.75 -37.44 2.41
CA LEU A 646 7.93 -36.03 2.78
C LEU A 646 7.89 -35.09 1.56
N LYS A 647 8.41 -35.53 0.40
CA LYS A 647 8.39 -34.76 -0.84
C LYS A 647 6.97 -34.66 -1.39
N VAL A 648 6.22 -35.76 -1.36
CA VAL A 648 4.81 -35.82 -1.76
C VAL A 648 3.92 -34.93 -0.87
N ILE A 649 4.12 -34.95 0.45
CA ILE A 649 3.40 -34.06 1.39
C ILE A 649 3.71 -32.58 1.07
N LYS A 650 4.97 -32.24 0.80
CA LYS A 650 5.35 -30.86 0.44
C LYS A 650 4.71 -30.43 -0.88
N GLU A 651 4.69 -31.31 -1.88
CA GLU A 651 4.12 -31.01 -3.19
C GLU A 651 2.60 -30.83 -3.13
N ILE A 652 1.86 -31.70 -2.42
CA ILE A 652 0.41 -31.57 -2.22
C ILE A 652 0.06 -30.22 -1.59
N ARG A 653 0.83 -29.78 -0.60
CA ARG A 653 0.62 -28.48 0.05
C ARG A 653 0.83 -27.30 -0.88
N SER A 654 1.64 -27.45 -1.93
CA SER A 654 1.90 -26.38 -2.89
C SER A 654 0.70 -26.03 -3.77
N PHE A 655 -0.26 -26.95 -3.94
CA PHE A 655 -1.43 -26.77 -4.83
C PHE A 655 -2.81 -27.00 -4.19
N THR A 656 -2.88 -27.39 -2.91
CA THR A 656 -4.15 -27.64 -2.17
C THR A 656 -4.37 -26.75 -0.94
N GLU A 657 -3.41 -25.89 -0.58
CA GLU A 657 -3.46 -25.01 0.62
C GLU A 657 -3.67 -25.73 1.98
N LEU A 658 -3.63 -27.07 2.01
CA LEU A 658 -3.83 -27.87 3.21
C LEU A 658 -2.72 -27.65 4.27
N GLY A 659 -3.12 -27.70 5.54
CA GLY A 659 -2.19 -27.71 6.67
C GLY A 659 -1.29 -28.96 6.70
N LEU A 660 -0.16 -28.93 7.41
CA LEU A 660 0.76 -30.08 7.47
C LEU A 660 0.09 -31.36 7.99
N LYS A 661 -0.83 -31.23 8.95
CA LYS A 661 -1.60 -32.35 9.49
C LYS A 661 -2.57 -32.92 8.44
N GLU A 662 -3.33 -32.07 7.77
CA GLU A 662 -4.29 -32.46 6.74
C GLU A 662 -3.61 -33.08 5.51
N ALA A 663 -2.48 -32.54 5.07
CA ALA A 663 -1.70 -33.09 3.97
C ALA A 663 -1.06 -34.44 4.33
N LYS A 664 -0.61 -34.62 5.59
CA LYS A 664 -0.16 -35.93 6.09
C LYS A 664 -1.30 -36.94 6.10
N ASP A 665 -2.45 -36.56 6.66
CA ASP A 665 -3.63 -37.42 6.73
C ASP A 665 -4.14 -37.79 5.32
N LEU A 666 -4.07 -36.87 4.36
CA LEU A 666 -4.46 -37.11 2.96
C LEU A 666 -3.51 -38.08 2.25
N VAL A 667 -2.20 -37.95 2.46
CA VAL A 667 -1.19 -38.87 1.91
C VAL A 667 -1.29 -40.25 2.56
N GLU A 668 -1.58 -40.33 3.85
CA GLU A 668 -1.73 -41.61 4.56
C GLU A 668 -3.02 -42.35 4.19
N LYS A 669 -4.04 -41.65 3.67
CA LYS A 669 -5.29 -42.22 3.17
C LYS A 669 -5.24 -42.67 1.71
N THR A 670 -4.06 -42.66 1.07
CA THR A 670 -3.90 -43.10 -0.32
C THR A 670 -4.35 -44.57 -0.49
N PRO A 671 -5.22 -44.91 -1.46
CA PRO A 671 -5.69 -44.08 -2.57
C PRO A 671 -6.71 -42.99 -2.17
N ALA A 672 -6.45 -41.73 -2.53
CA ALA A 672 -7.29 -40.60 -2.15
C ALA A 672 -7.36 -39.52 -3.25
N VAL A 673 -8.48 -38.82 -3.34
CA VAL A 673 -8.63 -37.66 -4.24
C VAL A 673 -7.89 -36.48 -3.66
N ILE A 674 -6.90 -35.97 -4.40
CA ILE A 674 -6.03 -34.87 -3.95
C ILE A 674 -6.49 -33.51 -4.46
N LYS A 675 -7.26 -33.44 -5.56
CA LYS A 675 -7.86 -32.19 -6.05
C LYS A 675 -9.07 -32.48 -6.94
N LYS A 676 -10.11 -31.66 -6.85
CA LYS A 676 -11.34 -31.76 -7.66
C LYS A 676 -11.54 -30.50 -8.48
N GLY A 677 -12.21 -30.61 -9.62
CA GLY A 677 -12.64 -29.45 -10.39
C GLY A 677 -11.53 -28.80 -11.21
N VAL A 678 -10.48 -29.53 -11.58
CA VAL A 678 -9.34 -28.99 -12.33
C VAL A 678 -9.56 -29.06 -13.84
N SER A 679 -9.01 -28.09 -14.57
CA SER A 679 -8.94 -28.17 -16.03
C SER A 679 -7.95 -29.25 -16.46
N LYS A 680 -8.04 -29.73 -17.70
CA LYS A 680 -7.13 -30.76 -18.22
C LYS A 680 -5.67 -30.30 -18.17
N GLU A 681 -5.41 -29.05 -18.53
CA GLU A 681 -4.08 -28.46 -18.53
C GLU A 681 -3.49 -28.31 -17.13
N GLU A 682 -4.34 -28.04 -16.12
CA GLU A 682 -3.92 -28.00 -14.72
C GLU A 682 -3.68 -29.41 -14.17
N ALA A 683 -4.55 -30.36 -14.52
CA ALA A 683 -4.43 -31.77 -14.14
C ALA A 683 -3.12 -32.38 -14.62
N GLU A 684 -2.76 -32.17 -15.89
CA GLU A 684 -1.52 -32.67 -16.49
C GLU A 684 -0.27 -32.10 -15.80
N LYS A 685 -0.26 -30.79 -15.48
CA LYS A 685 0.83 -30.15 -14.74
C LYS A 685 1.00 -30.70 -13.32
N ILE A 686 -0.10 -30.96 -12.62
CA ILE A 686 -0.06 -31.52 -11.27
C ILE A 686 0.42 -32.98 -11.31
N ILE A 687 -0.04 -33.77 -12.28
CA ILE A 687 0.40 -35.16 -12.45
C ILE A 687 1.91 -35.22 -12.73
N GLU A 688 2.44 -34.35 -13.59
CA GLU A 688 3.87 -34.32 -13.91
C GLU A 688 4.72 -33.98 -12.67
N LYS A 689 4.33 -32.97 -11.90
CA LYS A 689 5.01 -32.59 -10.65
C LYS A 689 4.93 -33.69 -9.60
N MET A 690 3.77 -34.31 -9.44
CA MET A 690 3.55 -35.41 -8.49
C MET A 690 4.37 -36.65 -8.86
N LYS A 691 4.50 -36.95 -10.16
CA LYS A 691 5.36 -38.03 -10.67
C LYS A 691 6.83 -37.75 -10.40
N ALA A 692 7.28 -36.51 -10.55
CA ALA A 692 8.67 -36.11 -10.27
C ALA A 692 9.06 -36.28 -8.79
N VAL A 693 8.09 -36.23 -7.87
CA VAL A 693 8.29 -36.46 -6.44
C VAL A 693 7.93 -37.88 -5.98
N GLY A 694 7.71 -38.82 -6.91
CA GLY A 694 7.52 -40.23 -6.61
C GLY A 694 6.08 -40.64 -6.26
N ALA A 695 5.07 -39.85 -6.65
CA ALA A 695 3.65 -40.21 -6.52
C ALA A 695 3.01 -40.57 -7.87
N ASN A 696 2.13 -41.57 -7.88
CA ASN A 696 1.31 -41.92 -9.02
C ASN A 696 -0.08 -41.30 -8.86
N VAL A 697 -0.42 -40.35 -9.76
CA VAL A 697 -1.68 -39.62 -9.76
C VAL A 697 -2.37 -39.82 -11.11
N VAL A 698 -3.64 -40.21 -11.06
CA VAL A 698 -4.49 -40.41 -12.23
C VAL A 698 -5.57 -39.33 -12.30
N MET A 699 -5.99 -39.02 -13.53
CA MET A 699 -7.07 -38.09 -13.83
C MET A 699 -8.35 -38.89 -14.11
N GLU A 700 -9.43 -38.63 -13.35
CA GLU A 700 -10.75 -39.27 -13.46
C GLU A 700 -11.86 -38.29 -13.90
#